data_AF-A0A965EQ88-F1
#
_entry.id   AF-A0A965EQ88-F1
#
_cell.length_a   1.000
_cell.length_b   1.000
_cell.length_c   1.000
_cell.angle_alpha   90.00
_cell.angle_beta   90.00
_cell.angle_gamma   90.00
#
_symmetry.space_group_name_H-M   'P 1'
#
loop_
_entity.id
_entity.type
_entity.pdbx_description
1 polymer ?
#
loop_
_entity_poly.entity_id
_entity_poly.type
_entity_poly.pdbx_seq_one_letter_code
_entity_poly.pdbx_strand_id
1 'polypeptide(L)'
;MSRPVASLRAAWSLARRDLVEFLRDRRTVVVTLLLPMITYPLVALSSALGVRTALESTTEQTAATPLAIVMSGPGSPLFAARLGDLLLAAGDSSPPEWPSDVFAEIEPPERAQELLEAGKVDLWIDVPDHFAESLLADDTFELEARVADSQPATAKTRDQFQALITDLAEQIRTERMALAGIPPSLFDPIHLSFVGKPVPKAGLEDSGILGPLAGAILVLLAVLTMTGAFYPAIDAIAGEKERGTIETLLIVPCGSLDIVLGKFLAVFGVTLATLAANVVSILLTILVSLRFLPTGSTGHLLQHLGQGGLLTLIAFIGLAAVAAAMSLAVTTASKSVKEAQNTLTPVILLVSALAGVAIVPGIRSDGIVSAIPFAGQVVVSRTALTPPPRQPDSEQGESIAEAIRDMQEAANAGPKAALLPLLVTLLSSGLVTWLLLRGTAALLTDEEILFRGPDAASGFRRPARRQVPGVIHGGLALALGLAGLWYVQGISPENIVLAIPVQQLAVVLPLLLLLFWQRVSLRQTFSLRWPGGGHGVGKFLSGLPAVAGGILVGGGVFILGAAAILQFGNLEMSPAMKALSEKLLSLMLEQPWWLAWLLMAVLPACLEELLFRGWVLSAFAGEAPSRNRMVIAVFIQASCFAVFHLLPERMPQTFLLGLALGSIVLATGSILPAILCHIANNSMPLLLLSASGVRGREALPAELAEELGQLSLPPAALALAAGAIVIGGSLLAWTAWLRQASAGRTLGKLASLLFVLGCLAGSPEAWAAEADLLDGGPQSQPITQPVRVAIMPIKGIVEYVDDQPRGYSIDLWTELARRLEVQTHYVRLDSIEALFTSTTTGQVDVLLGPLAMTEQRERIVDFTHPVAHSGLQIAVPRTRDSGLWIALASLFSWDLLAILAGVIGTMVLTGHLLWWFERRHNADSFPARYPRGVWEAVWWSVSTIITGGCENKEISTVTGRLIAVAWMIGGIVLVALLTSTLTATMTVEQVTGTIRGPRDLAGRFVACQEGAVTSEAVREYGGIPRIYADLDHMLDAVHNETCDAAVSEAHTLMHAISTAEEGEFRIVGGVFDSFDFGLALPANSPLREPLNTAILQMREAGLLDEIKDRWFGDHD
;
A
#
# COMPACT_ATOMS: atom_id res chain seq x y z
N MET A 1 6.67 13.69 63.96
CA MET A 1 6.20 14.90 63.25
C MET A 1 6.54 14.78 61.78
N SER A 2 5.56 14.60 60.90
CA SER A 2 5.49 15.19 59.56
C SER A 2 4.16 14.77 58.94
N ARG A 3 3.28 15.74 58.68
CA ARG A 3 2.04 15.52 57.95
C ARG A 3 2.41 14.95 56.57
N PRO A 4 1.70 13.94 56.02
CA PRO A 4 1.90 13.56 54.64
C PRO A 4 1.71 14.82 53.79
N VAL A 5 2.74 15.22 53.06
CA VAL A 5 2.60 16.25 52.04
C VAL A 5 1.48 15.75 51.13
N ALA A 6 0.49 16.61 50.83
CA ALA A 6 -0.54 16.23 49.88
C ALA A 6 0.15 15.76 48.60
N SER A 7 -0.09 14.51 48.19
CA SER A 7 0.60 13.81 47.09
C SER A 7 0.77 14.67 45.84
N LEU A 8 -0.28 15.41 45.47
CA LEU A 8 -0.31 16.35 44.36
C LEU A 8 0.66 17.53 44.49
N ARG A 9 0.88 18.05 45.71
CA ARG A 9 1.85 19.14 45.94
C ARG A 9 3.28 18.64 45.76
N ALA A 10 3.59 17.42 46.21
CA ALA A 10 4.90 16.83 46.03
C ALA A 10 5.21 16.60 44.53
N ALA A 11 4.27 16.01 43.80
CA ALA A 11 4.39 15.82 42.35
C ALA A 11 4.58 17.15 41.60
N TRP A 12 3.79 18.17 41.93
CA TRP A 12 3.90 19.50 41.31
C TRP A 12 5.24 20.19 41.61
N SER A 13 5.73 20.11 42.85
CA SER A 13 7.03 20.66 43.23
C SER A 13 8.18 20.01 42.46
N LEU A 14 8.13 18.68 42.28
CA LEU A 14 9.10 17.95 41.47
C LEU A 14 9.00 18.34 40.00
N ALA A 15 7.79 18.40 39.45
CA ALA A 15 7.56 18.80 38.07
C ALA A 15 8.12 20.19 37.76
N ARG A 16 7.90 21.16 38.67
CA ARG A 16 8.43 22.51 38.53
C ARG A 16 9.95 22.54 38.54
N ARG A 17 10.60 21.73 39.38
CA ARG A 17 12.07 21.63 39.43
C ARG A 17 12.61 21.16 38.08
N ASP A 18 12.11 20.03 37.60
CA ASP A 18 12.61 19.37 36.38
C ASP A 18 12.32 20.24 35.14
N LEU A 19 11.15 20.88 35.07
CA LEU A 19 10.81 21.79 33.97
C LEU A 19 11.76 22.99 33.89
N VAL A 20 12.16 23.57 35.03
CA VAL A 20 13.13 24.67 35.08
C VAL A 20 14.51 24.20 34.63
N GLU A 21 14.89 22.96 34.95
CA GLU A 21 16.16 22.36 34.53
C GLU A 21 16.19 22.13 33.01
N PHE A 22 15.11 21.59 32.43
CA PHE A 22 14.98 21.41 30.98
C PHE A 22 15.06 22.73 30.20
N LEU A 23 14.44 23.80 30.71
CA LEU A 23 14.52 25.13 30.09
C LEU A 23 15.91 25.76 30.16
N ARG A 24 16.76 25.33 31.10
CA ARG A 24 18.15 25.80 31.21
C ARG A 24 19.09 25.04 30.26
N ASP A 25 18.76 23.81 29.91
CA ASP A 25 19.55 23.05 28.94
C ASP A 25 19.27 23.50 27.50
N ARG A 26 20.20 24.28 26.96
CA ARG A 26 20.16 24.78 25.58
C ARG A 26 20.08 23.65 24.56
N ARG A 27 20.71 22.50 24.82
CA ARG A 27 20.70 21.37 23.89
C ARG A 27 19.30 20.78 23.81
N THR A 28 18.69 20.51 24.96
CA THR A 28 17.30 20.04 25.05
C THR A 28 16.36 21.01 24.36
N VAL A 29 16.43 22.31 24.66
CA VAL A 29 15.59 23.35 24.03
C VAL A 29 15.75 23.39 22.50
N VAL A 30 16.98 23.37 21.98
CA VAL A 30 17.22 23.41 20.53
C VAL A 30 16.66 22.17 19.84
N VAL A 31 16.90 20.98 20.40
CA VAL A 31 16.47 19.73 19.77
C VAL A 31 14.96 19.49 19.90
N THR A 32 14.35 19.83 21.04
CA THR A 32 12.92 19.57 21.27
C THR A 32 12.01 20.68 20.74
N LEU A 33 12.47 21.93 20.64
CA LEU A 33 11.63 23.06 20.19
C LEU A 33 12.04 23.63 18.82
N LEU A 34 13.32 23.87 18.56
CA LEU A 34 13.76 24.55 17.33
C LEU A 34 13.87 23.62 16.11
N LEU A 35 14.47 22.44 16.27
CA LEU A 35 14.67 21.50 15.16
C LEU A 35 13.34 21.09 14.47
N PRO A 36 12.26 20.77 15.21
CA PRO A 36 10.98 20.46 14.59
C PRO A 36 10.36 21.64 13.83
N MET A 37 10.54 22.88 14.32
CA MET A 37 10.04 24.09 13.64
C MET A 37 10.68 24.32 12.26
N ILE A 38 11.91 23.85 12.06
CA ILE A 38 12.64 23.95 10.78
C ILE A 38 12.28 22.81 9.83
N THR A 39 11.86 21.67 10.37
CA THR A 39 11.62 20.44 9.60
C THR A 39 10.42 20.57 8.66
N TYR A 40 9.29 21.13 9.12
CA TYR A 40 8.09 21.28 8.26
C TYR A 40 8.30 22.21 7.06
N PRO A 41 8.90 23.41 7.21
CA PRO A 41 9.21 24.26 6.05
C PRO A 41 10.11 23.58 5.02
N LEU A 42 11.09 22.79 5.46
CA LEU A 42 12.00 22.05 4.58
C LEU A 42 11.26 20.97 3.77
N VAL A 43 10.46 20.15 4.46
CA VAL A 43 9.66 19.10 3.81
C VAL A 43 8.65 19.74 2.86
N ALA A 44 7.93 20.78 3.29
CA ALA A 44 6.94 21.46 2.47
C ALA A 44 7.55 22.17 1.26
N LEU A 45 8.72 22.80 1.41
CA LEU A 45 9.45 23.40 0.29
C LEU A 45 9.87 22.33 -0.72
N SER A 46 10.38 21.19 -0.25
CA SER A 46 10.76 20.07 -1.12
C SER A 46 9.56 19.49 -1.87
N SER A 47 8.41 19.31 -1.20
CA SER A 47 7.20 18.79 -1.83
C SER A 47 6.56 19.82 -2.76
N ALA A 48 6.58 21.11 -2.42
CA ALA A 48 6.04 22.17 -3.28
C ALA A 48 6.89 22.33 -4.55
N LEU A 49 8.21 22.22 -4.45
CA LEU A 49 9.11 22.15 -5.61
C LEU A 49 8.85 20.89 -6.44
N GLY A 50 8.64 19.73 -5.80
CA GLY A 50 8.31 18.47 -6.48
C GLY A 50 6.97 18.51 -7.22
N VAL A 51 5.92 19.05 -6.60
CA VAL A 51 4.60 19.22 -7.24
C VAL A 51 4.68 20.26 -8.35
N ARG A 52 5.39 21.37 -8.14
CA ARG A 52 5.57 22.40 -9.16
C ARG A 52 6.34 21.84 -10.37
N THR A 53 7.43 21.10 -10.17
CA THR A 53 8.16 20.46 -11.27
C THR A 53 7.35 19.37 -11.96
N ALA A 54 6.52 18.61 -11.21
CA ALA A 54 5.58 17.66 -11.80
C ALA A 54 4.53 18.36 -12.67
N LEU A 55 3.94 19.45 -12.19
CA LEU A 55 2.98 20.26 -12.95
C LEU A 55 3.63 20.98 -14.14
N GLU A 56 4.85 21.51 -13.98
CA GLU A 56 5.65 22.12 -15.06
C GLU A 56 6.02 21.08 -16.12
N SER A 57 6.28 19.82 -15.75
CA SER A 57 6.51 18.73 -16.72
C SER A 57 5.26 18.35 -17.53
N THR A 58 4.06 18.50 -16.94
CA THR A 58 2.80 18.44 -17.70
C THR A 58 2.64 19.66 -18.60
N THR A 59 3.15 20.83 -18.16
CA THR A 59 3.08 22.09 -18.91
C THR A 59 4.02 22.11 -20.13
N GLU A 60 5.19 21.46 -20.03
CA GLU A 60 6.11 21.26 -21.17
C GLU A 60 5.50 20.39 -22.29
N GLN A 61 4.59 19.47 -21.96
CA GLN A 61 3.82 18.73 -22.98
C GLN A 61 2.79 19.62 -23.72
N THR A 62 2.31 20.70 -23.07
CA THR A 62 1.40 21.71 -23.63
C THR A 62 2.08 22.96 -24.23
N ALA A 63 3.41 23.06 -24.27
CA ALA A 63 4.07 24.28 -24.79
C ALA A 63 3.62 24.59 -26.23
N ALA A 64 3.05 25.79 -26.46
CA ALA A 64 2.52 26.16 -27.77
C ALA A 64 3.63 26.10 -28.83
N THR A 65 3.38 25.37 -29.92
CA THR A 65 4.31 25.24 -31.04
C THR A 65 4.00 26.30 -32.11
N PRO A 66 5.00 26.77 -32.86
CA PRO A 66 4.75 27.63 -34.01
C PRO A 66 4.00 26.83 -35.07
N LEU A 67 3.00 27.45 -35.70
CA LEU A 67 2.17 26.88 -36.74
C LEU A 67 2.52 27.51 -38.09
N ALA A 68 2.97 26.71 -39.05
CA ALA A 68 3.22 27.14 -40.42
C ALA A 68 2.08 26.69 -41.34
N ILE A 69 1.42 27.64 -42.01
CA ILE A 69 0.31 27.38 -42.93
C ILE A 69 0.63 27.94 -44.32
N VAL A 70 0.26 27.21 -45.36
CA VAL A 70 0.24 27.71 -46.74
C VAL A 70 -1.20 27.82 -47.21
N MET A 71 -1.53 28.91 -47.90
CA MET A 71 -2.86 29.17 -48.43
C MET A 71 -2.84 29.21 -49.95
N SER A 72 -3.82 28.61 -50.61
CA SER A 72 -4.02 28.70 -52.06
C SER A 72 -5.42 29.17 -52.40
N GLY A 73 -5.57 29.72 -53.60
CA GLY A 73 -6.86 30.13 -54.14
C GLY A 73 -7.12 31.65 -54.01
N PRO A 74 -7.96 32.21 -54.89
CA PRO A 74 -8.25 33.66 -54.97
C PRO A 74 -8.79 34.32 -53.69
N GLY A 75 -9.42 33.57 -52.79
CA GLY A 75 -9.91 34.09 -51.51
C GLY A 75 -8.83 34.22 -50.41
N SER A 76 -7.65 33.64 -50.61
CA SER A 76 -6.57 33.57 -49.61
C SER A 76 -6.13 34.92 -49.02
N PRO A 77 -5.99 36.01 -49.80
CA PRO A 77 -5.57 37.29 -49.24
C PRO A 77 -6.54 37.86 -48.20
N LEU A 78 -7.84 37.64 -48.41
CA LEU A 78 -8.88 38.12 -47.49
C LEU A 78 -8.91 37.25 -46.22
N PHE A 79 -8.79 35.93 -46.36
CA PHE A 79 -8.72 35.01 -45.21
C PHE A 79 -7.48 35.28 -44.34
N ALA A 80 -6.32 35.45 -44.97
CA ALA A 80 -5.07 35.81 -44.28
C ALA A 80 -5.19 37.14 -43.51
N ALA A 81 -5.85 38.15 -44.10
CA ALA A 81 -6.09 39.42 -43.42
C ALA A 81 -6.98 39.27 -42.18
N ARG A 82 -8.07 38.49 -42.27
CA ARG A 82 -8.98 38.24 -41.14
C ARG A 82 -8.31 37.45 -40.02
N LEU A 83 -7.50 36.46 -40.37
CA LEU A 83 -6.72 35.69 -39.40
C LEU A 83 -5.65 36.56 -38.74
N GLY A 84 -4.99 37.42 -39.51
CA GLY A 84 -4.05 38.42 -39.01
C GLY A 84 -4.70 39.41 -38.03
N ASP A 85 -5.89 39.92 -38.34
CA ASP A 85 -6.63 40.82 -37.45
C ASP A 85 -6.98 40.15 -36.12
N LEU A 86 -7.38 38.87 -36.14
CA LEU A 86 -7.66 38.08 -34.94
C LEU A 86 -6.40 37.92 -34.07
N LEU A 87 -5.28 37.53 -34.68
CA LEU A 87 -4.00 37.35 -33.98
C LEU A 87 -3.45 38.67 -33.43
N LEU A 88 -3.57 39.77 -34.19
CA LEU A 88 -3.15 41.11 -33.76
C LEU A 88 -4.03 41.66 -32.63
N ALA A 89 -5.34 41.35 -32.63
CA ALA A 89 -6.25 41.74 -31.57
C ALA A 89 -5.95 41.00 -30.25
N ALA A 90 -5.47 39.76 -30.31
CA ALA A 90 -5.08 38.98 -29.13
C ALA A 90 -3.72 39.41 -28.53
N GLY A 91 -2.73 39.74 -29.37
CA GLY A 91 -1.39 40.18 -28.94
C GLY A 91 -0.73 39.22 -27.94
N ASP A 92 -0.12 39.76 -26.88
CA ASP A 92 0.52 38.96 -25.79
C ASP A 92 -0.50 38.18 -24.92
N SER A 93 -1.81 38.33 -25.18
CA SER A 93 -2.90 37.76 -24.38
C SER A 93 -3.54 36.53 -25.03
N SER A 94 -2.82 35.88 -25.95
CA SER A 94 -3.34 34.74 -26.71
C SER A 94 -3.73 33.58 -25.78
N PRO A 95 -4.87 32.90 -26.01
CA PRO A 95 -5.28 31.71 -25.27
C PRO A 95 -4.18 30.64 -25.25
N PRO A 96 -4.04 29.87 -24.16
CA PRO A 96 -3.01 28.81 -24.06
C PRO A 96 -3.20 27.67 -25.06
N GLU A 97 -4.40 27.56 -25.64
CA GLU A 97 -4.76 26.60 -26.68
C GLU A 97 -4.36 27.06 -28.09
N TRP A 98 -3.93 28.32 -28.28
CA TRP A 98 -3.47 28.85 -29.56
C TRP A 98 -2.01 28.47 -29.86
N PRO A 99 -1.59 28.48 -31.14
CA PRO A 99 -0.19 28.35 -31.50
C PRO A 99 0.65 29.53 -31.00
N SER A 100 1.94 29.30 -30.77
CA SER A 100 2.83 30.35 -30.21
C SER A 100 3.11 31.47 -31.21
N ASP A 101 3.18 31.10 -32.49
CA ASP A 101 3.34 31.98 -33.64
C ASP A 101 2.62 31.34 -34.84
N VAL A 102 2.10 32.14 -35.76
CA VAL A 102 1.50 31.67 -37.01
C VAL A 102 2.26 32.24 -38.19
N PHE A 103 2.87 31.38 -39.00
CA PHE A 103 3.54 31.74 -40.25
C PHE A 103 2.63 31.37 -41.41
N ALA A 104 2.13 32.36 -42.15
CA ALA A 104 1.25 32.12 -43.30
C ALA A 104 1.89 32.60 -44.60
N GLU A 105 1.91 31.75 -45.64
CA GLU A 105 2.36 32.10 -47.00
C GLU A 105 1.25 31.81 -48.01
N ILE A 106 1.11 32.64 -49.05
CA ILE A 106 0.11 32.45 -50.11
C ILE A 106 0.84 32.04 -51.39
N GLU A 107 0.57 30.83 -51.88
CA GLU A 107 1.26 30.24 -53.02
C GLU A 107 0.26 29.57 -54.00
N PRO A 108 0.63 29.39 -55.28
CA PRO A 108 -0.15 28.60 -56.22
C PRO A 108 -0.34 27.14 -55.74
N PRO A 109 -1.46 26.46 -56.05
CA PRO A 109 -1.76 25.11 -55.55
C PRO A 109 -0.64 24.08 -55.74
N GLU A 110 0.02 24.08 -56.90
CA GLU A 110 1.14 23.17 -57.19
C GLU A 110 2.32 23.39 -56.22
N ARG A 111 2.62 24.65 -55.89
CA ARG A 111 3.70 25.00 -54.99
C ARG A 111 3.32 24.78 -53.52
N ALA A 112 2.06 25.03 -53.16
CA ALA A 112 1.54 24.75 -51.82
C ALA A 112 1.61 23.24 -51.49
N GLN A 113 1.26 22.38 -52.45
CA GLN A 113 1.38 20.93 -52.30
C GLN A 113 2.86 20.49 -52.16
N GLU A 114 3.77 21.06 -52.94
CA GLU A 114 5.22 20.78 -52.80
C GLU A 114 5.77 21.17 -51.42
N LEU A 115 5.34 22.31 -50.87
CA LEU A 115 5.79 22.78 -49.55
C LEU A 115 5.25 21.89 -48.42
N LEU A 116 4.00 21.43 -48.55
CA LEU A 116 3.35 20.52 -47.61
C LEU A 116 4.03 19.14 -47.61
N GLU A 117 4.22 18.53 -48.80
CA GLU A 117 4.88 17.22 -48.94
C GLU A 117 6.37 17.25 -48.58
N ALA A 118 7.03 18.40 -48.69
CA ALA A 118 8.41 18.58 -48.26
C ALA A 118 8.54 18.82 -46.74
N GLY A 119 7.44 18.87 -45.99
CA GLY A 119 7.42 19.13 -44.54
C GLY A 119 7.87 20.55 -44.17
N LYS A 120 7.72 21.53 -45.07
CA LYS A 120 8.11 22.93 -44.82
C LYS A 120 6.99 23.77 -44.19
N VAL A 121 5.76 23.29 -44.28
CA VAL A 121 4.55 23.88 -43.69
C VAL A 121 3.71 22.75 -43.08
N ASP A 122 2.97 23.06 -42.03
CA ASP A 122 2.20 22.09 -41.25
C ASP A 122 0.81 21.82 -41.85
N LEU A 123 0.19 22.85 -42.45
CA LEU A 123 -1.15 22.78 -43.05
C LEU A 123 -1.22 23.52 -44.38
N TRP A 124 -2.02 23.00 -45.31
CA TRP A 124 -2.41 23.68 -46.54
C TRP A 124 -3.90 23.98 -46.55
N ILE A 125 -4.28 25.24 -46.70
CA ILE A 125 -5.67 25.70 -46.71
C ILE A 125 -6.04 26.15 -48.13
N ASP A 126 -7.08 25.56 -48.73
CA ASP A 126 -7.59 25.99 -50.02
C ASP A 126 -8.80 26.92 -49.85
N VAL A 127 -8.65 28.19 -50.25
CA VAL A 127 -9.63 29.25 -50.02
C VAL A 127 -10.29 29.64 -51.36
N PRO A 128 -11.58 29.32 -51.55
CA PRO A 128 -12.28 29.52 -52.80
C PRO A 128 -12.63 30.99 -53.07
N ASP A 129 -12.88 31.33 -54.34
CA ASP A 129 -13.11 32.68 -54.84
C ASP A 129 -14.35 33.37 -54.23
N HIS A 130 -15.35 32.58 -53.86
CA HIS A 130 -16.60 33.06 -53.28
C HIS A 130 -16.52 33.32 -51.76
N PHE A 131 -15.34 33.16 -51.14
CA PHE A 131 -15.14 33.35 -49.70
C PHE A 131 -15.65 34.70 -49.18
N ALA A 132 -15.42 35.79 -49.93
CA ALA A 132 -15.88 37.13 -49.56
C ALA A 132 -17.41 37.27 -49.57
N GLU A 133 -18.09 36.62 -50.53
CA GLU A 133 -19.56 36.63 -50.64
C GLU A 133 -20.17 35.70 -49.59
N SER A 134 -19.56 34.54 -49.36
CA SER A 134 -19.97 33.59 -48.32
C SER A 134 -19.87 34.15 -46.92
N LEU A 135 -18.89 35.02 -46.63
CA LEU A 135 -18.79 35.71 -45.33
C LEU A 135 -20.01 36.59 -45.03
N LEU A 136 -20.68 37.14 -46.05
CA LEU A 136 -21.86 37.99 -45.93
C LEU A 136 -23.18 37.24 -46.12
N ALA A 137 -23.13 36.00 -46.61
CA ALA A 137 -24.28 35.13 -46.78
C ALA A 137 -24.74 34.51 -45.44
N ASP A 138 -26.03 34.18 -45.36
CA ASP A 138 -26.64 33.55 -44.18
C ASP A 138 -26.36 32.04 -44.05
N ASP A 139 -25.44 31.49 -44.86
CA ASP A 139 -25.13 30.07 -44.93
C ASP A 139 -23.79 29.71 -44.24
N THR A 140 -23.57 28.41 -43.98
CA THR A 140 -22.33 27.87 -43.42
C THR A 140 -21.30 27.69 -44.52
N PHE A 141 -20.07 28.15 -44.27
CA PHE A 141 -18.97 28.01 -45.21
C PHE A 141 -18.08 26.83 -44.80
N GLU A 142 -17.89 25.86 -45.69
CA GLU A 142 -16.97 24.74 -45.48
C GLU A 142 -15.54 25.15 -45.88
N LEU A 143 -14.60 25.04 -44.93
CA LEU A 143 -13.18 25.32 -45.15
C LEU A 143 -12.40 24.01 -45.06
N GLU A 144 -11.68 23.66 -46.13
CA GLU A 144 -10.87 22.44 -46.19
C GLU A 144 -9.42 22.76 -45.80
N ALA A 145 -8.91 22.08 -44.78
CA ALA A 145 -7.51 22.12 -44.37
C ALA A 145 -6.86 20.76 -44.67
N ARG A 146 -5.85 20.76 -45.54
CA ARG A 146 -5.10 19.59 -46.00
C ARG A 146 -3.81 19.44 -45.21
N VAL A 147 -3.40 18.19 -45.05
CA VAL A 147 -2.22 17.76 -44.30
C VAL A 147 -1.40 16.84 -45.20
N ALA A 148 -0.07 16.83 -45.07
CA ALA A 148 0.79 15.95 -45.86
C ALA A 148 0.51 14.47 -45.56
N ASP A 149 0.42 13.63 -46.60
CA ASP A 149 0.28 12.19 -46.44
C ASP A 149 1.57 11.54 -45.91
N SER A 150 2.72 12.14 -46.25
CA SER A 150 4.05 11.66 -45.89
C SER A 150 4.48 12.03 -44.45
N GLN A 151 3.93 13.13 -43.90
CA GLN A 151 4.20 13.63 -42.55
C GLN A 151 2.93 14.29 -41.97
N PRO A 152 1.99 13.51 -41.40
CA PRO A 152 0.75 14.06 -40.90
C PRO A 152 0.99 15.03 -39.72
N ALA A 153 0.36 16.20 -39.77
CA ALA A 153 0.35 17.18 -38.69
C ALA A 153 -0.07 16.51 -37.38
N THR A 154 0.66 16.81 -36.30
CA THR A 154 0.40 16.23 -34.98
C THR A 154 -1.00 16.57 -34.47
N ALA A 155 -1.57 15.72 -33.61
CA ALA A 155 -2.88 16.00 -32.99
C ALA A 155 -2.91 17.40 -32.35
N LYS A 156 -1.82 17.79 -31.68
CA LYS A 156 -1.63 19.11 -31.10
C LYS A 156 -1.73 20.25 -32.14
N THR A 157 -1.06 20.12 -33.28
CA THR A 157 -1.12 21.12 -34.37
C THR A 157 -2.55 21.29 -34.90
N ARG A 158 -3.31 20.19 -35.00
CA ARG A 158 -4.71 20.19 -35.45
C ARG A 158 -5.61 20.86 -34.42
N ASP A 159 -5.46 20.51 -33.14
CA ASP A 159 -6.25 21.07 -32.04
C ASP A 159 -6.02 22.58 -31.91
N GLN A 160 -4.76 23.03 -32.04
CA GLN A 160 -4.40 24.45 -31.99
C GLN A 160 -4.98 25.24 -33.18
N PHE A 161 -4.93 24.69 -34.39
CA PHE A 161 -5.56 25.31 -35.56
C PHE A 161 -7.09 25.33 -35.44
N GLN A 162 -7.69 24.26 -34.93
CA GLN A 162 -9.13 24.17 -34.71
C GLN A 162 -9.63 25.20 -33.68
N ALA A 163 -8.89 25.41 -32.59
CA ALA A 163 -9.19 26.45 -31.61
C ALA A 163 -9.17 27.85 -32.25
N LEU A 164 -8.14 28.15 -33.05
CA LEU A 164 -7.99 29.42 -33.76
C LEU A 164 -9.16 29.70 -34.75
N ILE A 165 -9.58 28.68 -35.51
CA ILE A 165 -10.70 28.80 -36.45
C ILE A 165 -12.05 28.91 -35.73
N THR A 166 -12.22 28.26 -34.59
CA THR A 166 -13.43 28.35 -33.77
C THR A 166 -13.65 29.78 -33.27
N ASP A 167 -12.58 30.44 -32.80
CA ASP A 167 -12.64 31.84 -32.37
C ASP A 167 -12.89 32.81 -33.54
N LEU A 168 -12.27 32.57 -34.70
CA LEU A 168 -12.55 33.34 -35.91
C LEU A 168 -14.02 33.21 -36.33
N ALA A 169 -14.59 32.01 -36.24
CA ALA A 169 -16.00 31.76 -36.55
C ALA A 169 -16.94 32.49 -35.58
N GLU A 170 -16.59 32.60 -34.30
CA GLU A 170 -17.35 33.37 -33.30
C GLU A 170 -17.35 34.87 -33.62
N GLN A 171 -16.20 35.43 -34.03
CA GLN A 171 -16.10 36.82 -34.45
C GLN A 171 -16.97 37.11 -35.68
N ILE A 172 -16.89 36.25 -36.71
CA ILE A 172 -17.72 36.37 -37.91
C ILE A 172 -19.22 36.27 -37.56
N ARG A 173 -19.59 35.35 -36.66
CA ARG A 173 -20.97 35.18 -36.18
C ARG A 173 -21.50 36.47 -35.56
N THR A 174 -20.70 37.08 -34.68
CA THR A 174 -21.04 38.35 -34.01
C THR A 174 -21.22 39.50 -35.01
N GLU A 175 -20.35 39.59 -36.03
CA GLU A 175 -20.45 40.60 -37.09
C GLU A 175 -21.71 40.41 -37.96
N ARG A 176 -22.00 39.18 -38.39
CA ARG A 176 -23.23 38.86 -39.13
C ARG A 176 -24.48 39.24 -38.34
N MET A 177 -24.50 38.94 -37.04
CA MET A 177 -25.60 39.28 -36.15
C MET A 177 -25.79 40.79 -36.01
N ALA A 178 -24.70 41.54 -35.87
CA ALA A 178 -24.74 43.00 -35.81
C ALA A 178 -25.26 43.63 -37.12
N LEU A 179 -24.83 43.11 -38.28
CA LEU A 179 -25.27 43.58 -39.60
C LEU A 179 -26.74 43.25 -39.89
N ALA A 180 -27.22 42.08 -39.43
CA ALA A 180 -28.62 41.69 -39.51
C ALA A 180 -29.52 42.45 -38.50
N GLY A 181 -28.94 43.29 -37.63
CA GLY A 181 -29.66 44.02 -36.59
C GLY A 181 -30.25 43.11 -35.51
N ILE A 182 -29.70 41.90 -35.35
CA ILE A 182 -30.17 40.89 -34.41
C ILE A 182 -29.37 41.02 -33.10
N PRO A 183 -30.01 41.40 -31.98
CA PRO A 183 -29.35 41.44 -30.67
C PRO A 183 -28.68 40.10 -30.32
N PRO A 184 -27.44 40.09 -29.78
CA PRO A 184 -26.76 38.86 -29.36
C PRO A 184 -27.57 37.97 -28.41
N SER A 185 -28.42 38.60 -27.61
CA SER A 185 -29.33 37.95 -26.66
C SER A 185 -30.43 37.06 -27.28
N LEU A 186 -30.64 37.10 -28.61
CA LEU A 186 -31.59 36.20 -29.30
C LEU A 186 -31.02 34.80 -29.53
N PHE A 187 -29.69 34.67 -29.60
CA PHE A 187 -28.98 33.39 -29.74
C PHE A 187 -28.39 32.89 -28.42
N ASP A 188 -28.46 33.72 -27.38
CA ASP A 188 -28.29 33.31 -26.00
C ASP A 188 -29.64 33.46 -25.23
N PRO A 189 -30.73 32.81 -25.69
CA PRO A 189 -32.08 33.00 -25.17
C PRO A 189 -32.24 32.51 -23.72
N ILE A 190 -31.24 31.78 -23.22
CA ILE A 190 -31.17 31.26 -21.86
C ILE A 190 -29.81 31.66 -21.29
N HIS A 191 -29.78 32.76 -20.53
CA HIS A 191 -28.65 33.01 -19.64
C HIS A 191 -28.72 32.02 -18.47
N LEU A 192 -27.99 30.91 -18.61
CA LEU A 192 -28.04 29.79 -17.68
C LEU A 192 -27.26 30.14 -16.41
N SER A 193 -27.96 30.65 -15.40
CA SER A 193 -27.44 30.64 -14.04
C SER A 193 -27.84 29.32 -13.39
N PHE A 194 -26.84 28.50 -13.05
CA PHE A 194 -27.07 27.27 -12.31
C PHE A 194 -27.56 27.61 -10.90
N VAL A 195 -28.88 27.55 -10.69
CA VAL A 195 -29.43 27.40 -9.34
C VAL A 195 -29.44 25.91 -9.05
N GLY A 196 -28.34 25.44 -8.48
CA GLY A 196 -27.99 24.04 -8.29
C GLY A 196 -26.50 23.94 -8.08
N LYS A 197 -26.03 22.97 -7.27
CA LYS A 197 -24.62 22.90 -6.85
C LYS A 197 -23.71 22.93 -8.09
N PRO A 198 -22.67 23.79 -8.12
CA PRO A 198 -21.78 23.90 -9.27
C PRO A 198 -21.17 22.53 -9.58
N VAL A 199 -21.13 22.17 -10.87
CA VAL A 199 -20.30 21.06 -11.36
C VAL A 199 -18.86 21.44 -11.01
N PRO A 200 -18.17 20.71 -10.12
CA PRO A 200 -16.80 21.06 -9.77
C PRO A 200 -15.97 20.87 -11.04
N LYS A 201 -15.35 21.96 -11.53
CA LYS A 201 -14.08 21.78 -12.26
C LYS A 201 -13.20 20.92 -11.36
N ALA A 202 -12.66 19.81 -11.87
CA ALA A 202 -11.84 18.88 -11.11
C ALA A 202 -10.72 19.65 -10.36
N GLY A 203 -11.04 20.04 -9.14
CA GLY A 203 -10.09 20.65 -8.23
C GLY A 203 -9.24 19.55 -7.62
N LEU A 204 -8.17 19.94 -6.93
CA LEU A 204 -7.33 19.06 -6.10
C LEU A 204 -8.13 18.14 -5.12
N GLU A 205 -9.42 18.42 -4.92
CA GLU A 205 -10.37 17.65 -4.12
C GLU A 205 -10.78 16.30 -4.77
N ASP A 206 -10.93 16.22 -6.10
CA ASP A 206 -11.31 14.97 -6.80
C ASP A 206 -10.11 14.04 -7.05
N SER A 207 -8.88 14.51 -6.83
CA SER A 207 -7.67 13.73 -7.11
C SER A 207 -7.39 12.63 -6.08
N GLY A 208 -8.10 12.59 -4.94
CA GLY A 208 -7.81 11.66 -3.84
C GLY A 208 -6.45 11.88 -3.14
N ILE A 209 -5.67 12.88 -3.54
CA ILE A 209 -4.29 13.15 -3.07
C ILE A 209 -4.27 13.84 -1.70
N LEU A 210 -5.30 14.63 -1.39
CA LEU A 210 -5.32 15.50 -0.21
C LEU A 210 -5.40 14.71 1.11
N GLY A 211 -6.08 13.56 1.11
CA GLY A 211 -6.20 12.65 2.25
C GLY A 211 -4.88 12.00 2.68
N PRO A 212 -4.17 11.31 1.77
CA PRO A 212 -2.83 10.75 2.03
C PRO A 212 -1.81 11.81 2.44
N LEU A 213 -1.84 13.01 1.83
CA LEU A 213 -0.92 14.10 2.16
C LEU A 213 -1.18 14.65 3.58
N ALA A 214 -2.44 14.87 3.95
CA ALA A 214 -2.80 15.24 5.32
C ALA A 214 -2.39 14.16 6.33
N GLY A 215 -2.61 12.88 5.99
CA GLY A 215 -2.14 11.74 6.77
C GLY A 215 -0.63 11.76 7.01
N ALA A 216 0.18 11.96 5.96
CA ALA A 216 1.63 12.02 6.07
C ALA A 216 2.14 13.16 6.96
N ILE A 217 1.56 14.36 6.86
CA ILE A 217 1.90 15.50 7.73
C ILE A 217 1.57 15.18 9.20
N LEU A 218 0.43 14.55 9.46
CA LEU A 218 0.03 14.18 10.81
C LEU A 218 0.89 13.04 11.40
N VAL A 219 1.36 12.11 10.57
CA VAL A 219 2.36 11.10 10.97
C VAL A 219 3.67 11.77 11.39
N LEU A 220 4.15 12.73 10.59
CA LEU A 220 5.33 13.51 10.94
C LEU A 220 5.12 14.28 12.25
N LEU A 221 3.93 14.86 12.45
CA LEU A 221 3.56 15.51 13.71
C LEU A 221 3.60 14.54 14.90
N ALA A 222 3.12 13.30 14.74
CA ALA A 222 3.17 12.29 15.78
C ALA A 222 4.61 11.93 16.16
N VAL A 223 5.49 11.75 15.17
CA VAL A 223 6.91 11.44 15.36
C VAL A 223 7.67 12.60 16.02
N LEU A 224 7.44 13.83 15.58
CA LEU A 224 8.09 15.01 16.17
C LEU A 224 7.57 15.29 17.58
N THR A 225 6.29 15.02 17.86
CA THR A 225 5.72 15.09 19.21
C THR A 225 6.36 14.05 20.13
N MET A 226 6.53 12.82 19.65
CA MET A 226 7.24 11.76 20.38
C MET A 226 8.70 12.16 20.68
N THR A 227 9.38 12.76 19.71
CA THR A 227 10.77 13.25 19.89
C THR A 227 10.86 14.35 20.96
N GLY A 228 9.80 15.17 21.11
CA GLY A 228 9.69 16.16 22.19
C GLY A 228 9.67 15.57 23.60
N ALA A 229 9.15 14.36 23.77
CA ALA A 229 9.16 13.63 25.05
C ALA A 229 10.49 12.90 25.32
N PHE A 230 11.21 12.55 24.25
CA PHE A 230 12.35 11.63 24.29
C PHE A 230 13.51 12.15 25.13
N TYR A 231 14.09 13.31 24.79
CA TYR A 231 15.26 13.86 25.49
C TYR A 231 14.96 14.25 26.94
N PRO A 232 13.83 14.93 27.25
CA PRO A 232 13.46 15.23 28.64
C PRO A 232 13.27 13.97 29.48
N ALA A 233 12.68 12.90 28.93
CA ALA A 233 12.48 11.65 29.67
C ALA A 233 13.80 10.90 29.97
N ILE A 234 14.77 10.97 29.07
CA ILE A 234 16.11 10.41 29.29
C ILE A 234 16.78 11.13 30.44
N ASP A 235 16.82 12.47 30.40
CA ASP A 235 17.49 13.26 31.42
C ASP A 235 16.77 13.15 32.78
N ALA A 236 15.44 13.05 32.77
CA ALA A 236 14.62 12.93 33.98
C ALA A 236 14.94 11.71 34.85
N ILE A 237 15.26 10.55 34.27
CA ILE A 237 15.48 9.31 35.04
C ILE A 237 16.84 8.69 34.74
N ALA A 238 17.13 8.37 33.48
CA ALA A 238 18.41 7.75 33.14
C ALA A 238 19.58 8.69 33.44
N GLY A 239 19.41 10.00 33.19
CA GLY A 239 20.36 11.04 33.58
C GLY A 239 20.54 11.15 35.09
N GLU A 240 19.46 11.10 35.88
CA GLU A 240 19.56 11.08 37.35
C GLU A 240 20.20 9.80 37.92
N LYS A 241 19.94 8.64 37.30
CA LYS A 241 20.63 7.39 37.65
C LYS A 241 22.13 7.50 37.40
N GLU A 242 22.52 8.03 36.24
CA GLU A 242 23.92 8.20 35.86
C GLU A 242 24.64 9.23 36.74
N ARG A 243 23.93 10.26 37.20
CA ARG A 243 24.43 11.26 38.16
C ARG A 243 24.41 10.77 39.62
N GLY A 244 23.83 9.60 39.92
CA GLY A 244 23.64 9.10 41.28
C GLY A 244 22.62 9.89 42.13
N THR A 245 21.84 10.79 41.52
CA THR A 245 20.92 11.67 42.25
C THR A 245 19.56 11.04 42.51
N ILE A 246 19.23 9.92 41.84
CA ILE A 246 17.96 9.22 42.02
C ILE A 246 17.79 8.63 43.43
N GLU A 247 18.90 8.23 44.07
CA GLU A 247 18.94 7.71 45.44
C GLU A 247 18.47 8.77 46.44
N THR A 248 18.88 10.03 46.21
CA THR A 248 18.45 11.17 47.03
C THR A 248 16.95 11.42 46.87
N LEU A 249 16.42 11.25 45.66
CA LEU A 249 15.00 11.42 45.34
C LEU A 249 14.11 10.38 46.05
N LEU A 250 14.59 9.14 46.18
CA LEU A 250 13.86 8.04 46.82
C LEU A 250 13.84 8.13 48.35
N ILE A 251 14.68 8.98 48.95
CA ILE A 251 14.70 9.26 50.41
C ILE A 251 13.71 10.39 50.77
N VAL A 252 13.27 11.18 49.80
CA VAL A 252 12.27 12.24 49.99
C VAL A 252 10.96 11.61 50.49
N PRO A 253 10.23 12.25 51.45
CA PRO A 253 8.99 11.70 52.01
C PRO A 253 7.80 11.80 51.04
N CYS A 254 7.91 11.19 49.86
CA CYS A 254 6.88 11.09 48.82
C CYS A 254 6.75 9.64 48.32
N GLY A 255 5.57 9.26 47.83
CA GLY A 255 5.36 7.93 47.26
C GLY A 255 6.01 7.77 45.89
N SER A 256 6.29 6.53 45.47
CA SER A 256 6.84 6.25 44.12
C SER A 256 5.93 6.79 43.01
N LEU A 257 4.61 6.75 43.19
CA LEU A 257 3.64 7.31 42.25
C LEU A 257 3.69 8.85 42.20
N ASP A 258 3.99 9.52 43.32
CA ASP A 258 4.13 10.99 43.36
C ASP A 258 5.38 11.44 42.59
N ILE A 259 6.46 10.68 42.72
CA ILE A 259 7.71 10.88 41.97
C ILE A 259 7.46 10.71 40.47
N VAL A 260 6.83 9.59 40.08
CA VAL A 260 6.52 9.32 38.67
C VAL A 260 5.59 10.37 38.09
N LEU A 261 4.55 10.76 38.83
CA LEU A 261 3.62 11.79 38.38
C LEU A 261 4.31 13.14 38.21
N GLY A 262 5.22 13.52 39.11
CA GLY A 262 6.00 14.75 38.99
C GLY A 262 6.90 14.76 37.76
N LYS A 263 7.64 13.66 37.52
CA LYS A 263 8.50 13.53 36.33
C LYS A 263 7.69 13.51 35.04
N PHE A 264 6.57 12.79 35.04
CA PHE A 264 5.63 12.79 33.92
C PHE A 264 5.13 14.19 33.59
N LEU A 265 4.68 14.97 34.59
CA LEU A 265 4.17 16.33 34.36
C LEU A 265 5.24 17.26 33.76
N ALA A 266 6.51 17.12 34.16
CA ALA A 266 7.60 17.89 33.57
C ALA A 266 7.85 17.51 32.11
N VAL A 267 8.01 16.22 31.81
CA VAL A 267 8.22 15.71 30.45
C VAL A 267 7.03 16.05 29.55
N PHE A 268 5.82 15.83 30.04
CA PHE A 268 4.58 16.16 29.35
C PHE A 268 4.47 17.66 29.06
N GLY A 269 4.86 18.52 30.01
CA GLY A 269 4.91 19.98 29.81
C GLY A 269 5.84 20.39 28.67
N VAL A 270 7.05 19.81 28.60
CA VAL A 270 7.97 20.05 27.46
C VAL A 270 7.39 19.51 26.16
N THR A 271 6.78 18.32 26.20
CA THR A 271 6.16 17.69 25.02
C THR A 271 5.00 18.53 24.47
N LEU A 272 4.19 19.15 25.33
CA LEU A 272 3.14 20.09 24.95
C LEU A 272 3.71 21.37 24.32
N ALA A 273 4.82 21.88 24.85
CA ALA A 273 5.52 23.01 24.24
C ALA A 273 6.04 22.67 22.83
N THR A 274 6.60 21.46 22.65
CA THR A 274 7.00 20.93 21.34
C THR A 274 5.82 20.80 20.39
N LEU A 275 4.69 20.23 20.85
CA LEU A 275 3.47 20.12 20.06
C LEU A 275 2.98 21.51 19.61
N ALA A 276 2.94 22.49 20.52
CA ALA A 276 2.56 23.86 20.18
C ALA A 276 3.49 24.49 19.15
N ALA A 277 4.81 24.33 19.30
CA ALA A 277 5.81 24.80 18.35
C ALA A 277 5.63 24.16 16.96
N ASN A 278 5.35 22.85 16.92
CA ASN A 278 5.07 22.11 15.69
C ASN A 278 3.81 22.62 14.99
N VAL A 279 2.71 22.82 15.73
CA VAL A 279 1.45 23.33 15.17
C VAL A 279 1.64 24.74 14.61
N VAL A 280 2.39 25.61 15.30
CA VAL A 280 2.74 26.95 14.78
C VAL A 280 3.58 26.85 13.51
N SER A 281 4.55 25.95 13.46
CA SER A 281 5.37 25.73 12.26
C SER A 281 4.55 25.22 11.07
N ILE A 282 3.65 24.25 11.29
CA ILE A 282 2.73 23.76 10.26
C ILE A 282 1.84 24.89 9.76
N LEU A 283 1.25 25.68 10.67
CA LEU A 283 0.39 26.81 10.29
C LEU A 283 1.15 27.83 9.44
N LEU A 284 2.36 28.23 9.85
CA LEU A 284 3.20 29.14 9.08
C LEU A 284 3.56 28.55 7.70
N THR A 285 3.86 27.26 7.67
CA THR A 285 4.21 26.53 6.44
C THR A 285 3.04 26.48 5.48
N ILE A 286 1.83 26.22 5.95
CA ILE A 286 0.60 26.26 5.14
C ILE A 286 0.38 27.67 4.61
N LEU A 287 0.48 28.71 5.45
CA LEU A 287 0.33 30.11 5.02
C LEU A 287 1.33 30.53 3.93
N VAL A 288 2.56 30.04 4.00
CA VAL A 288 3.59 30.25 2.97
C VAL A 288 3.27 29.43 1.72
N SER A 289 2.91 28.15 1.87
CA SER A 289 2.60 27.23 0.77
C SER A 289 1.38 27.68 -0.04
N LEU A 290 0.38 28.28 0.61
CA LEU A 290 -0.80 28.87 -0.05
C LEU A 290 -0.43 29.99 -1.03
N ARG A 291 0.74 30.64 -0.89
CA ARG A 291 1.24 31.63 -1.86
C ARG A 291 1.76 31.01 -3.16
N PHE A 292 2.03 29.72 -3.15
CA PHE A 292 2.53 28.97 -4.31
C PHE A 292 1.42 28.19 -5.04
N LEU A 293 0.18 28.24 -4.54
CA LEU A 293 -0.98 27.62 -5.18
C LEU A 293 -1.71 28.63 -6.08
N PRO A 294 -2.30 28.20 -7.23
CA PRO A 294 -3.06 29.08 -8.13
C PRO A 294 -4.20 29.81 -7.42
N THR A 295 -4.46 31.06 -7.81
CA THR A 295 -5.52 31.90 -7.23
C THR A 295 -6.90 31.29 -7.48
N GLY A 296 -7.50 30.68 -6.44
CA GLY A 296 -8.84 30.08 -6.48
C GLY A 296 -9.06 28.93 -5.48
N SER A 297 -7.98 28.20 -5.14
CA SER A 297 -8.00 27.02 -4.25
C SER A 297 -7.82 27.33 -2.75
N THR A 298 -7.63 28.60 -2.39
CA THR A 298 -7.22 29.02 -1.04
C THR A 298 -8.38 29.14 -0.05
N GLY A 299 -9.61 29.38 -0.53
CA GLY A 299 -10.78 29.65 0.33
C GLY A 299 -11.26 28.44 1.15
N HIS A 300 -11.35 27.26 0.53
CA HIS A 300 -11.91 26.06 1.16
C HIS A 300 -10.98 25.41 2.19
N LEU A 301 -9.66 25.43 1.94
CA LEU A 301 -8.62 24.95 2.86
C LEU A 301 -8.58 25.76 4.16
N LEU A 302 -8.75 27.09 4.09
CA LEU A 302 -8.75 27.97 5.26
C LEU A 302 -9.95 27.73 6.19
N GLN A 303 -11.09 27.28 5.65
CA GLN A 303 -12.31 27.07 6.44
C GLN A 303 -12.22 25.81 7.35
N HIS A 304 -11.57 24.75 6.88
CA HIS A 304 -11.43 23.50 7.65
C HIS A 304 -10.25 23.51 8.63
N LEU A 305 -9.25 24.37 8.40
CA LEU A 305 -8.09 24.53 9.29
C LEU A 305 -8.47 25.02 10.70
N GLY A 306 -9.54 25.82 10.84
CA GLY A 306 -9.95 26.35 12.15
C GLY A 306 -10.43 25.25 13.11
N GLN A 307 -11.53 24.56 12.75
CA GLN A 307 -12.12 23.54 13.61
C GLN A 307 -11.33 22.23 13.59
N GLY A 308 -10.85 21.79 12.40
CA GLY A 308 -10.04 20.58 12.26
C GLY A 308 -8.68 20.70 12.95
N GLY A 309 -8.08 21.91 12.95
CA GLY A 309 -6.87 22.21 13.69
C GLY A 309 -7.06 22.14 15.20
N LEU A 310 -8.18 22.66 15.73
CA LEU A 310 -8.50 22.57 17.16
C LEU A 310 -8.73 21.11 17.62
N LEU A 311 -9.48 20.32 16.85
CA LEU A 311 -9.69 18.89 17.12
C LEU A 311 -8.36 18.14 17.10
N THR A 312 -7.50 18.45 16.15
CA THR A 312 -6.14 17.88 16.05
C THR A 312 -5.29 18.23 17.26
N LEU A 313 -5.31 19.48 17.71
CA LEU A 313 -4.59 19.89 18.91
C LEU A 313 -5.07 19.10 20.14
N ILE A 314 -6.38 18.94 20.31
CA ILE A 314 -6.95 18.18 21.44
C ILE A 314 -6.56 16.70 21.36
N ALA A 315 -6.67 16.07 20.18
CA ALA A 315 -6.28 14.67 20.01
C ALA A 315 -4.79 14.47 20.35
N PHE A 316 -3.93 15.36 19.88
CA PHE A 316 -2.48 15.29 20.08
C PHE A 316 -2.04 15.60 21.52
N ILE A 317 -2.86 16.25 22.35
CA ILE A 317 -2.61 16.31 23.81
C ILE A 317 -2.65 14.89 24.41
N GLY A 318 -3.60 14.06 23.96
CA GLY A 318 -3.67 12.64 24.35
C GLY A 318 -2.47 11.84 23.85
N LEU A 319 -2.00 12.11 22.63
CA LEU A 319 -0.78 11.49 22.07
C LEU A 319 0.47 11.91 22.86
N ALA A 320 0.62 13.20 23.18
CA ALA A 320 1.72 13.73 23.96
C ALA A 320 1.78 13.11 25.37
N ALA A 321 0.63 12.83 25.99
CA ALA A 321 0.57 12.16 27.28
C ALA A 321 1.09 10.72 27.19
N VAL A 322 0.66 9.96 26.17
CA VAL A 322 1.14 8.58 25.94
C VAL A 322 2.64 8.59 25.61
N ALA A 323 3.10 9.51 24.76
CA ALA A 323 4.51 9.68 24.41
C ALA A 323 5.39 9.95 25.64
N ALA A 324 4.97 10.86 26.52
CA ALA A 324 5.67 11.18 27.76
C ALA A 324 5.71 10.00 28.73
N ALA A 325 4.57 9.34 28.96
CA ALA A 325 4.51 8.19 29.87
C ALA A 325 5.28 6.97 29.35
N MET A 326 5.23 6.71 28.05
CA MET A 326 5.96 5.62 27.41
C MET A 326 7.47 5.88 27.45
N SER A 327 7.90 7.11 27.13
CA SER A 327 9.31 7.48 27.20
C SER A 327 9.84 7.33 28.62
N LEU A 328 9.07 7.78 29.62
CA LEU A 328 9.44 7.64 31.03
C LEU A 328 9.51 6.17 31.48
N ALA A 329 8.61 5.32 31.02
CA ALA A 329 8.62 3.88 31.34
C ALA A 329 9.89 3.20 30.80
N VAL A 330 10.25 3.48 29.54
CA VAL A 330 11.44 2.92 28.88
C VAL A 330 12.73 3.42 29.53
N THR A 331 12.82 4.73 29.84
CA THR A 331 14.02 5.31 30.47
C THR A 331 14.19 4.82 31.91
N THR A 332 13.08 4.54 32.61
CA THR A 332 13.11 3.89 33.94
C THR A 332 13.70 2.50 33.91
N ALA A 333 13.44 1.73 32.85
CA ALA A 333 14.00 0.39 32.68
C ALA A 333 15.49 0.39 32.25
N SER A 334 16.02 1.53 31.81
CA SER A 334 17.38 1.67 31.28
C SER A 334 18.41 1.93 32.38
N LYS A 335 19.67 1.52 32.15
CA LYS A 335 20.78 1.71 33.10
C LYS A 335 21.56 3.02 32.87
N SER A 336 21.62 3.51 31.64
CA SER A 336 22.35 4.74 31.27
C SER A 336 21.60 5.61 30.28
N VAL A 337 22.03 6.86 30.11
CA VAL A 337 21.50 7.80 29.10
C VAL A 337 21.61 7.20 27.69
N LYS A 338 22.73 6.55 27.37
CA LYS A 338 22.94 5.93 26.05
C LYS A 338 22.09 4.69 25.82
N GLU A 339 21.92 3.84 26.84
CA GLU A 339 21.00 2.69 26.74
C GLU A 339 19.55 3.16 26.56
N ALA A 340 19.15 4.20 27.30
CA ALA A 340 17.84 4.81 27.15
C ALA A 340 17.63 5.38 25.73
N GLN A 341 18.64 6.05 25.17
CA GLN A 341 18.60 6.55 23.80
C GLN A 341 18.46 5.41 22.78
N ASN A 342 19.28 4.36 22.88
CA ASN A 342 19.23 3.24 21.96
C ASN A 342 17.94 2.41 22.06
N THR A 343 17.36 2.30 23.26
CA THR A 343 16.10 1.56 23.49
C THR A 343 14.88 2.34 23.04
N LEU A 344 14.92 3.67 23.07
CA LEU A 344 13.83 4.51 22.58
C LEU A 344 13.81 4.65 21.05
N THR A 345 14.92 4.42 20.32
CA THR A 345 14.91 4.48 18.84
C THR A 345 13.92 3.49 18.20
N PRO A 346 13.89 2.18 18.55
CA PRO A 346 12.85 1.27 18.09
C PRO A 346 11.42 1.69 18.48
N VAL A 347 11.28 2.38 19.61
CA VAL A 347 9.98 2.89 20.08
C VAL A 347 9.48 4.01 19.18
N ILE A 348 10.36 4.92 18.71
CA ILE A 348 10.00 5.91 17.69
C ILE A 348 9.51 5.20 16.43
N LEU A 349 10.24 4.19 15.93
CA LEU A 349 9.84 3.46 14.73
C LEU A 349 8.47 2.78 14.88
N LEU A 350 8.21 2.19 16.04
CA LEU A 350 6.89 1.63 16.37
C LEU A 350 5.80 2.71 16.34
N VAL A 351 6.06 3.87 16.93
CA VAL A 351 5.14 5.02 16.89
C VAL A 351 4.89 5.50 15.46
N SER A 352 5.94 5.60 14.64
CA SER A 352 5.84 5.95 13.23
C SER A 352 4.96 4.95 12.47
N ALA A 353 5.14 3.66 12.71
CA ALA A 353 4.34 2.61 12.08
C ALA A 353 2.86 2.67 12.50
N LEU A 354 2.59 2.83 13.81
CA LEU A 354 1.22 2.97 14.32
C LEU A 354 0.53 4.22 13.78
N ALA A 355 1.23 5.35 13.74
CA ALA A 355 0.73 6.58 13.12
C ALA A 355 0.50 6.40 11.61
N GLY A 356 1.40 5.69 10.94
CA GLY A 356 1.38 5.42 9.49
C GLY A 356 0.15 4.68 8.99
N VAL A 357 -0.58 3.98 9.87
CA VAL A 357 -1.90 3.39 9.57
C VAL A 357 -2.86 4.43 8.97
N ALA A 358 -2.73 5.70 9.36
CA ALA A 358 -3.55 6.78 8.83
C ALA A 358 -3.22 7.21 7.39
N ILE A 359 -2.19 6.66 6.75
CA ILE A 359 -1.92 6.87 5.32
C ILE A 359 -2.70 5.84 4.48
N VAL A 360 -3.08 4.70 5.09
CA VAL A 360 -3.77 3.62 4.40
C VAL A 360 -5.17 4.10 3.95
N PRO A 361 -5.51 3.98 2.65
CA PRO A 361 -6.84 4.25 2.14
C PRO A 361 -7.89 3.34 2.80
N GLY A 362 -9.11 3.84 3.02
CA GLY A 362 -10.23 3.06 3.58
C GLY A 362 -10.30 2.99 5.12
N ILE A 363 -9.25 3.35 5.86
CA ILE A 363 -9.33 3.40 7.34
C ILE A 363 -10.19 4.58 7.80
N ARG A 364 -11.31 4.33 8.47
CA ARG A 364 -12.22 5.37 8.97
C ARG A 364 -12.07 5.64 10.48
N SER A 365 -12.52 6.81 10.94
CA SER A 365 -12.42 7.24 12.35
C SER A 365 -13.50 6.68 13.27
N ASP A 366 -14.58 6.14 12.72
CA ASP A 366 -15.71 5.51 13.43
C ASP A 366 -15.39 4.08 13.93
N GLY A 367 -14.32 3.46 13.43
CA GLY A 367 -13.88 2.11 13.82
C GLY A 367 -13.02 2.04 15.09
N ILE A 368 -12.61 0.81 15.43
CA ILE A 368 -11.74 0.49 16.59
C ILE A 368 -10.38 1.21 16.55
N VAL A 369 -9.95 1.66 15.37
CA VAL A 369 -8.68 2.38 15.18
C VAL A 369 -8.63 3.67 16.00
N SER A 370 -9.77 4.33 16.23
CA SER A 370 -9.86 5.50 17.13
C SER A 370 -9.46 5.19 18.58
N ALA A 371 -9.54 3.93 19.02
CA ALA A 371 -9.11 3.53 20.36
C ALA A 371 -7.62 3.19 20.46
N ILE A 372 -6.89 3.16 19.34
CA ILE A 372 -5.47 2.79 19.31
C ILE A 372 -4.62 4.06 19.45
N PRO A 373 -3.79 4.23 20.50
CA PRO A 373 -2.91 5.38 20.61
C PRO A 373 -1.96 5.51 19.41
N PHE A 374 -1.61 6.75 19.07
CA PHE A 374 -0.92 7.18 17.85
C PHE A 374 -1.80 7.05 16.59
N ALA A 375 -2.29 5.84 16.26
CA ALA A 375 -3.12 5.63 15.07
C ALA A 375 -4.44 6.43 15.13
N GLY A 376 -5.17 6.31 16.25
CA GLY A 376 -6.46 6.93 16.44
C GLY A 376 -6.41 8.45 16.41
N GLN A 377 -5.41 9.07 17.06
CA GLN A 377 -5.27 10.54 17.00
C GLN A 377 -4.99 11.02 15.58
N VAL A 378 -4.14 10.31 14.83
CA VAL A 378 -3.80 10.68 13.45
C VAL A 378 -5.02 10.47 12.53
N VAL A 379 -5.77 9.38 12.67
CA VAL A 379 -6.98 9.11 11.86
C VAL A 379 -8.09 10.13 12.18
N VAL A 380 -8.35 10.41 13.46
CA VAL A 380 -9.34 11.43 13.86
C VAL A 380 -8.96 12.81 13.36
N SER A 381 -7.67 13.18 13.48
CA SER A 381 -7.14 14.42 12.93
C SER A 381 -7.25 14.50 11.42
N ARG A 382 -6.95 13.41 10.70
CA ARG A 382 -7.06 13.35 9.25
C ARG A 382 -8.50 13.60 8.83
N THR A 383 -9.45 12.84 9.39
CA THR A 383 -10.89 13.02 9.11
C THR A 383 -11.38 14.43 9.45
N ALA A 384 -10.85 15.05 10.51
CA ALA A 384 -11.24 16.42 10.88
C ALA A 384 -10.64 17.50 9.95
N LEU A 385 -9.51 17.22 9.28
CA LEU A 385 -8.80 18.13 8.39
C LEU A 385 -9.16 17.93 6.91
N THR A 386 -9.74 16.78 6.55
CA THR A 386 -10.16 16.45 5.18
C THR A 386 -11.69 16.47 5.08
N PRO A 387 -12.28 16.97 3.98
CA PRO A 387 -13.71 16.84 3.76
C PRO A 387 -14.12 15.35 3.73
N PRO A 388 -15.35 15.00 4.19
CA PRO A 388 -15.84 13.63 4.09
C PRO A 388 -15.88 13.20 2.62
N PRO A 389 -15.52 11.93 2.30
CA PRO A 389 -15.66 11.41 0.95
C PRO A 389 -17.14 11.51 0.54
N ARG A 390 -17.43 12.05 -0.65
CA ARG A 390 -18.78 11.99 -1.23
C ARG A 390 -19.13 10.51 -1.39
N GLN A 391 -20.24 10.07 -0.80
CA GLN A 391 -20.82 8.78 -1.15
C GLN A 391 -21.28 8.87 -2.62
N PRO A 392 -20.99 7.85 -3.44
CA PRO A 392 -21.60 7.76 -4.76
C PRO A 392 -23.11 7.59 -4.58
N ASP A 393 -23.82 8.40 -5.35
CA ASP A 393 -25.26 8.70 -5.32
C ASP A 393 -26.21 7.55 -4.95
N SER A 394 -27.13 7.82 -4.01
CA SER A 394 -28.46 7.21 -4.04
C SER A 394 -29.28 7.94 -5.10
N GLU A 395 -29.66 7.24 -6.17
CA GLU A 395 -30.37 7.74 -7.36
C GLU A 395 -31.80 8.30 -7.14
N GLN A 396 -32.17 8.76 -5.95
CA GLN A 396 -33.50 9.34 -5.72
C GLN A 396 -33.40 10.86 -5.61
N GLY A 397 -34.04 11.55 -6.56
CA GLY A 397 -33.98 13.00 -6.73
C GLY A 397 -34.36 13.77 -5.47
N GLU A 398 -33.35 14.23 -4.74
CA GLU A 398 -33.51 15.17 -3.64
C GLU A 398 -33.46 16.61 -4.14
N SER A 399 -34.34 17.46 -3.58
CA SER A 399 -34.44 18.86 -3.97
C SER A 399 -33.14 19.60 -3.64
N ILE A 400 -32.80 20.64 -4.42
CA ILE A 400 -31.61 21.49 -4.18
C ILE A 400 -31.60 22.06 -2.73
N ALA A 401 -32.77 22.26 -2.13
CA ALA A 401 -32.91 22.69 -0.74
C ALA A 401 -32.51 21.59 0.26
N GLU A 402 -32.85 20.32 0.02
CA GLU A 402 -32.39 19.17 0.79
C GLU A 402 -30.91 18.90 0.55
N ALA A 403 -30.42 18.98 -0.69
CA ALA A 403 -29.00 18.81 -0.99
C ALA A 403 -28.14 19.93 -0.35
N ILE A 404 -28.63 21.18 -0.28
CA ILE A 404 -27.98 22.28 0.44
C ILE A 404 -28.09 22.07 1.96
N ARG A 405 -29.24 21.60 2.45
CA ARG A 405 -29.44 21.25 3.87
C ARG A 405 -28.53 20.10 4.28
N ASP A 406 -28.33 19.10 3.45
CA ASP A 406 -27.45 17.94 3.65
C ASP A 406 -25.98 18.29 3.48
N MET A 407 -25.62 19.23 2.60
CA MET A 407 -24.26 19.78 2.58
C MET A 407 -23.99 20.64 3.81
N GLN A 408 -24.96 21.43 4.27
CA GLN A 408 -24.84 22.19 5.52
C GLN A 408 -24.91 21.28 6.75
N GLU A 409 -25.70 20.20 6.74
CA GLU A 409 -25.80 19.19 7.79
C GLU A 409 -24.55 18.31 7.80
N ALA A 410 -23.98 17.89 6.67
CA ALA A 410 -22.70 17.17 6.58
C ALA A 410 -21.51 18.05 6.99
N ALA A 411 -21.48 19.32 6.58
CA ALA A 411 -20.49 20.30 7.04
C ALA A 411 -20.64 20.60 8.55
N ASN A 412 -21.87 20.62 9.08
CA ASN A 412 -22.13 20.78 10.52
C ASN A 412 -22.04 19.46 11.31
N ALA A 413 -22.09 18.30 10.64
CA ALA A 413 -21.97 16.97 11.20
C ALA A 413 -20.51 16.51 11.27
N GLY A 414 -19.64 16.94 10.36
CA GLY A 414 -18.19 16.62 10.39
C GLY A 414 -17.53 16.83 11.77
N PRO A 415 -17.75 17.97 12.46
CA PRO A 415 -17.22 18.19 13.80
C PRO A 415 -17.89 17.31 14.86
N LYS A 416 -19.22 17.09 14.78
CA LYS A 416 -19.97 16.28 15.75
C LYS A 416 -19.69 14.78 15.60
N ALA A 417 -19.50 14.32 14.38
CA ALA A 417 -19.12 12.95 14.03
C ALA A 417 -17.68 12.64 14.51
N ALA A 418 -16.80 13.65 14.56
CA ALA A 418 -15.45 13.51 15.09
C ALA A 418 -15.37 13.54 16.64
N LEU A 419 -16.41 14.00 17.35
CA LEU A 419 -16.39 14.10 18.82
C LEU A 419 -16.34 12.74 19.52
N LEU A 420 -17.12 11.76 19.06
CA LEU A 420 -17.14 10.44 19.67
C LEU A 420 -15.79 9.71 19.46
N PRO A 421 -15.25 9.62 18.22
CA PRO A 421 -13.88 9.16 18.00
C PRO A 421 -12.84 9.90 18.82
N LEU A 422 -12.93 11.24 18.92
CA LEU A 422 -12.02 12.03 19.75
C LEU A 422 -12.10 11.62 21.22
N LEU A 423 -13.30 11.48 21.78
CA LEU A 423 -13.48 11.00 23.16
C LEU A 423 -12.90 9.59 23.35
N VAL A 424 -13.11 8.69 22.40
CA VAL A 424 -12.53 7.34 22.41
C VAL A 424 -10.99 7.39 22.39
N THR A 425 -10.39 8.23 21.54
CA THR A 425 -8.93 8.44 21.50
C THR A 425 -8.39 9.00 22.81
N LEU A 426 -9.10 9.94 23.45
CA LEU A 426 -8.67 10.56 24.70
C LEU A 426 -8.81 9.59 25.88
N LEU A 427 -9.90 8.83 25.94
CA LEU A 427 -10.12 7.82 26.99
C LEU A 427 -9.10 6.68 26.87
N SER A 428 -8.84 6.19 25.66
CA SER A 428 -7.82 5.16 25.43
C SER A 428 -6.41 5.67 25.76
N SER A 429 -6.04 6.88 25.31
CA SER A 429 -4.77 7.51 25.70
C SER A 429 -4.66 7.71 27.21
N GLY A 430 -5.73 8.14 27.87
CA GLY A 430 -5.77 8.30 29.32
C GLY A 430 -5.57 6.98 30.06
N LEU A 431 -6.23 5.91 29.60
CA LEU A 431 -6.08 4.56 30.15
C LEU A 431 -4.65 4.03 29.97
N VAL A 432 -4.09 4.14 28.76
CA VAL A 432 -2.72 3.68 28.48
C VAL A 432 -1.69 4.49 29.26
N THR A 433 -1.85 5.82 29.32
CA THR A 433 -1.01 6.70 30.15
C THR A 433 -1.07 6.26 31.61
N TRP A 434 -2.27 6.04 32.17
CA TRP A 434 -2.44 5.60 33.55
C TRP A 434 -1.78 4.24 33.82
N LEU A 435 -1.94 3.27 32.92
CA LEU A 435 -1.29 1.95 33.01
C LEU A 435 0.23 2.07 32.98
N LEU A 436 0.77 2.88 32.06
CA LEU A 436 2.20 3.13 31.93
C LEU A 436 2.76 3.78 33.20
N LEU A 437 2.12 4.83 33.73
CA LEU A 437 2.58 5.49 34.96
C LEU A 437 2.54 4.55 36.17
N ARG A 438 1.52 3.70 36.28
CA ARG A 438 1.48 2.66 37.32
C ARG A 438 2.58 1.61 37.15
N GLY A 439 2.83 1.19 35.92
CA GLY A 439 3.94 0.29 35.58
C GLY A 439 5.29 0.90 35.96
N THR A 440 5.53 2.15 35.57
CA THR A 440 6.74 2.91 35.90
C THR A 440 6.94 3.06 37.41
N ALA A 441 5.86 3.34 38.16
CA ALA A 441 5.93 3.42 39.63
C ALA A 441 6.29 2.07 40.27
N ALA A 442 5.85 0.96 39.70
CA ALA A 442 6.24 -0.39 40.13
C ALA A 442 7.70 -0.71 39.75
N LEU A 443 8.16 -0.30 38.57
CA LEU A 443 9.55 -0.47 38.13
C LEU A 443 10.54 0.30 39.03
N LEU A 444 10.17 1.50 39.49
CA LEU A 444 10.98 2.29 40.42
C LEU A 444 11.13 1.65 41.80
N THR A 445 10.24 0.73 42.18
CA THR A 445 10.35 -0.03 43.43
C THR A 445 11.06 -1.37 43.28
N ASP A 446 11.45 -1.74 42.05
CA ASP A 446 12.16 -2.98 41.76
C ASP A 446 13.68 -2.77 41.90
N GLU A 447 14.27 -3.31 42.96
CA GLU A 447 15.70 -3.18 43.25
C GLU A 447 16.59 -3.78 42.15
N GLU A 448 16.15 -4.85 41.47
CA GLU A 448 16.93 -5.44 40.37
C GLU A 448 16.98 -4.51 39.17
N ILE A 449 15.95 -3.70 38.93
CA ILE A 449 15.88 -2.79 37.77
C ILE A 449 16.51 -1.44 38.11
N LEU A 450 16.36 -0.99 39.36
CA LEU A 450 16.88 0.28 39.85
C LEU A 450 18.39 0.22 40.12
N PHE A 451 18.89 -0.87 40.72
CA PHE A 451 20.30 -1.06 41.11
C PHE A 451 21.05 -2.06 40.22
N ARG A 452 20.54 -2.30 39.02
CA ARG A 452 21.24 -3.10 37.99
C ARG A 452 22.55 -2.41 37.66
N GLY A 453 23.66 -2.95 38.16
CA GLY A 453 25.00 -2.49 37.79
C GLY A 453 25.18 -2.52 36.27
N PRO A 454 26.12 -1.73 35.72
CA PRO A 454 26.55 -1.91 34.35
C PRO A 454 27.04 -3.35 34.25
N ASP A 455 26.28 -4.19 33.55
CA ASP A 455 26.88 -5.41 33.02
C ASP A 455 27.94 -4.84 32.08
N ALA A 456 29.18 -4.86 32.55
CA ALA A 456 30.32 -4.30 31.84
C ALA A 456 30.15 -4.67 30.38
N ALA A 457 30.20 -3.66 29.51
CA ALA A 457 30.17 -3.79 28.06
C ALA A 457 31.05 -4.96 27.62
N SER A 458 30.47 -6.15 27.57
CA SER A 458 31.08 -7.32 26.99
C SER A 458 30.43 -7.33 25.62
N GLY A 459 31.21 -7.03 24.58
CA GLY A 459 30.72 -6.96 23.20
C GLY A 459 30.07 -8.28 22.73
N PHE A 460 30.58 -8.90 21.67
CA PHE A 460 30.05 -10.18 21.19
C PHE A 460 30.33 -11.40 22.11
N ARG A 461 30.69 -11.21 23.38
CA ARG A 461 30.91 -12.32 24.30
C ARG A 461 29.56 -12.98 24.63
N ARG A 462 29.48 -14.30 24.42
CA ARG A 462 28.27 -15.07 24.71
C ARG A 462 27.84 -14.88 26.17
N PRO A 463 26.54 -14.62 26.44
CA PRO A 463 26.02 -14.46 27.79
C PRO A 463 26.25 -15.69 28.68
N ALA A 464 26.28 -15.46 29.99
CA ALA A 464 26.29 -16.54 30.99
C ALA A 464 25.04 -17.44 30.86
N ARG A 465 25.12 -18.69 31.34
CA ARG A 465 23.99 -19.63 31.34
C ARG A 465 22.83 -19.06 32.17
N ARG A 466 21.62 -19.11 31.62
CA ARG A 466 20.36 -18.70 32.29
C ARG A 466 19.32 -19.81 32.12
N GLN A 467 18.30 -19.88 32.98
CA GLN A 467 17.27 -20.91 32.82
C GLN A 467 16.26 -20.54 31.73
N VAL A 468 15.88 -19.26 31.65
CA VAL A 468 14.99 -18.67 30.64
C VAL A 468 15.60 -17.41 30.02
N PRO A 469 15.18 -16.98 28.81
CA PRO A 469 15.62 -15.72 28.22
C PRO A 469 15.25 -14.51 29.09
N GLY A 470 15.99 -13.41 28.93
CA GLY A 470 15.63 -12.12 29.54
C GLY A 470 14.64 -11.34 28.66
N VAL A 471 13.89 -10.40 29.25
CA VAL A 471 12.87 -9.57 28.57
C VAL A 471 13.38 -8.92 27.28
N ILE A 472 14.58 -8.31 27.30
CA ILE A 472 15.19 -7.69 26.11
C ILE A 472 15.37 -8.69 24.98
N HIS A 473 15.81 -9.92 25.30
CA HIS A 473 16.01 -10.97 24.31
C HIS A 473 14.69 -11.58 23.82
N GLY A 474 13.67 -11.58 24.68
CA GLY A 474 12.28 -11.88 24.31
C GLY A 474 11.77 -10.93 23.23
N GLY A 475 11.94 -9.62 23.44
CA GLY A 475 11.57 -8.59 22.46
C GLY A 475 12.43 -8.61 21.19
N LEU A 476 13.73 -8.92 21.29
CA LEU A 476 14.64 -8.94 20.15
C LEU A 476 14.25 -9.98 19.10
N ALA A 477 13.80 -11.19 19.52
CA ALA A 477 13.32 -12.22 18.58
C ALA A 477 12.11 -11.73 17.77
N LEU A 478 11.20 -11.01 18.41
CA LEU A 478 10.02 -10.43 17.76
C LEU A 478 10.40 -9.32 16.79
N ALA A 479 11.28 -8.41 17.19
CA ALA A 479 11.72 -7.31 16.33
C ALA A 479 12.43 -7.82 15.08
N LEU A 480 13.34 -8.80 15.23
CA LEU A 480 14.04 -9.42 14.11
C LEU A 480 13.10 -10.27 13.25
N GLY A 481 12.13 -10.96 13.85
CA GLY A 481 11.11 -11.73 13.12
C GLY A 481 10.19 -10.85 12.28
N LEU A 482 9.74 -9.70 12.83
CA LEU A 482 8.95 -8.70 12.10
C LEU A 482 9.75 -8.08 10.94
N ALA A 483 11.02 -7.74 11.19
CA ALA A 483 11.90 -7.25 10.13
C ALA A 483 12.11 -8.33 9.05
N GLY A 484 12.31 -9.59 9.45
CA GLY A 484 12.42 -10.72 8.53
C GLY A 484 11.17 -10.89 7.66
N LEU A 485 9.97 -10.82 8.27
CA LEU A 485 8.70 -10.86 7.54
C LEU A 485 8.58 -9.72 6.53
N TRP A 486 8.96 -8.50 6.90
CA TRP A 486 8.94 -7.35 5.99
C TRP A 486 9.81 -7.58 4.75
N TYR A 487 11.06 -8.01 4.94
CA TYR A 487 11.94 -8.29 3.81
C TYR A 487 11.44 -9.46 2.96
N VAL A 488 10.97 -10.54 3.60
CA VAL A 488 10.46 -11.71 2.89
C VAL A 488 9.16 -11.43 2.14
N GLN A 489 8.33 -10.47 2.57
CA GLN A 489 7.16 -10.06 1.78
C GLN A 489 7.55 -9.52 0.40
N GLY A 490 8.65 -8.74 0.30
CA GLY A 490 9.09 -8.16 -0.96
C GLY A 490 9.83 -9.12 -1.91
N ILE A 491 10.34 -10.25 -1.40
CA ILE A 491 11.06 -11.27 -2.18
C ILE A 491 10.35 -12.63 -2.17
N SER A 492 9.12 -12.69 -1.64
CA SER A 492 8.39 -13.94 -1.49
C SER A 492 8.07 -14.50 -2.88
N PRO A 493 8.29 -15.80 -3.12
CA PRO A 493 7.82 -16.44 -4.35
C PRO A 493 6.31 -16.21 -4.52
N GLU A 494 5.87 -16.02 -5.76
CA GLU A 494 4.44 -15.92 -6.09
C GLU A 494 3.68 -17.21 -5.73
N ASN A 495 4.36 -18.36 -5.85
CA ASN A 495 3.84 -19.66 -5.45
C ASN A 495 3.67 -19.74 -3.93
N ILE A 496 2.42 -19.79 -3.47
CA ILE A 496 2.05 -19.83 -2.06
C ILE A 496 2.61 -21.05 -1.29
N VAL A 497 2.80 -22.18 -1.97
CA VAL A 497 3.40 -23.40 -1.38
C VAL A 497 4.82 -23.15 -0.90
N LEU A 498 5.57 -22.29 -1.61
CA LEU A 498 6.92 -21.86 -1.21
C LEU A 498 6.89 -20.60 -0.35
N ALA A 499 5.95 -19.68 -0.59
CA ALA A 499 5.83 -18.44 0.18
C ALA A 499 5.64 -18.69 1.68
N ILE A 500 4.75 -19.61 2.06
CA ILE A 500 4.45 -19.90 3.48
C ILE A 500 5.70 -20.38 4.24
N PRO A 501 6.44 -21.43 3.78
CA PRO A 501 7.68 -21.84 4.42
C PRO A 501 8.74 -20.74 4.51
N VAL A 502 8.90 -19.91 3.46
CA VAL A 502 9.88 -18.82 3.47
C VAL A 502 9.50 -17.75 4.51
N GLN A 503 8.22 -17.39 4.59
CA GLN A 503 7.71 -16.46 5.61
C GLN A 503 7.90 -17.03 7.02
N GLN A 504 7.58 -18.31 7.24
CA GLN A 504 7.78 -18.97 8.52
C GLN A 504 9.26 -19.09 8.90
N LEU A 505 10.15 -19.32 7.93
CA LEU A 505 11.59 -19.33 8.16
C LEU A 505 12.11 -17.94 8.56
N ALA A 506 11.58 -16.86 7.97
CA ALA A 506 11.93 -15.48 8.32
C ALA A 506 11.65 -15.17 9.79
N VAL A 507 10.58 -15.74 10.33
CA VAL A 507 10.13 -15.61 11.72
C VAL A 507 11.00 -16.43 12.67
N VAL A 508 11.35 -17.66 12.29
CA VAL A 508 12.01 -18.62 13.18
C VAL A 508 13.52 -18.52 13.14
N LEU A 509 14.11 -18.08 12.03
CA LEU A 509 15.56 -17.95 11.90
C LEU A 509 16.18 -17.03 12.99
N PRO A 510 15.61 -15.86 13.31
CA PRO A 510 16.08 -15.04 14.44
C PRO A 510 16.02 -15.78 15.78
N LEU A 511 14.96 -16.55 16.02
CA LEU A 511 14.82 -17.37 17.23
C LEU A 511 15.93 -18.44 17.30
N LEU A 512 16.22 -19.14 16.19
CA LEU A 512 17.29 -20.13 16.12
C LEU A 512 18.68 -19.52 16.37
N LEU A 513 18.95 -18.35 15.79
CA LEU A 513 20.19 -17.60 16.03
C LEU A 513 20.32 -17.18 17.49
N LEU A 514 19.24 -16.69 18.10
CA LEU A 514 19.22 -16.32 19.50
C LEU A 514 19.37 -17.54 20.42
N LEU A 515 18.76 -18.68 20.10
CA LEU A 515 18.95 -19.93 20.83
C LEU A 515 20.39 -20.43 20.77
N PHE A 516 21.05 -20.29 19.61
CA PHE A 516 22.46 -20.65 19.45
C PHE A 516 23.39 -19.72 20.25
N TRP A 517 23.03 -18.43 20.32
CA TRP A 517 23.82 -17.41 21.01
C TRP A 517 23.59 -17.40 22.53
N GLN A 518 22.34 -17.53 22.97
CA GLN A 518 21.89 -17.52 24.36
C GLN A 518 22.02 -18.91 24.98
N ARG A 519 22.73 -19.03 26.11
CA ARG A 519 22.85 -20.31 26.83
C ARG A 519 21.64 -20.56 27.74
N VAL A 520 20.45 -20.70 27.16
CA VAL A 520 19.19 -20.97 27.88
C VAL A 520 18.84 -22.46 27.92
N SER A 521 18.02 -22.86 28.89
CA SER A 521 17.56 -24.24 28.97
C SER A 521 16.32 -24.46 28.09
N LEU A 522 16.46 -25.30 27.05
CA LEU A 522 15.38 -25.56 26.09
C LEU A 522 14.13 -26.15 26.75
N ARG A 523 14.31 -27.09 27.68
CA ARG A 523 13.20 -27.78 28.33
C ARG A 523 12.32 -26.86 29.18
N GLN A 524 12.91 -25.85 29.82
CA GLN A 524 12.18 -24.89 30.66
C GLN A 524 11.64 -23.73 29.83
N THR A 525 12.44 -23.23 28.87
CA THR A 525 12.03 -22.13 27.97
C THR A 525 10.84 -22.54 27.11
N PHE A 526 10.86 -23.73 26.51
CA PHE A 526 9.76 -24.19 25.64
C PHE A 526 8.70 -25.01 26.38
N SER A 527 8.80 -25.14 27.71
CA SER A 527 7.88 -25.97 28.50
C SER A 527 7.67 -27.38 27.90
N LEU A 528 8.76 -28.02 27.44
CA LEU A 528 8.74 -29.34 26.79
C LEU A 528 8.55 -30.44 27.84
N ARG A 529 7.31 -30.56 28.33
CA ARG A 529 6.88 -31.52 29.35
C ARG A 529 5.54 -32.11 28.95
N TRP A 530 5.32 -33.39 29.26
CA TRP A 530 3.99 -33.98 29.16
C TRP A 530 3.04 -33.34 30.20
N PRO A 531 1.82 -32.92 29.82
CA PRO A 531 0.88 -32.26 30.74
C PRO A 531 0.51 -33.11 31.97
N GLY A 532 0.52 -34.44 31.86
CA GLY A 532 0.17 -35.37 32.94
C GLY A 532 1.25 -35.62 34.01
N GLY A 533 2.44 -35.01 33.89
CA GLY A 533 3.40 -34.92 35.00
C GLY A 533 4.20 -36.19 35.35
N GLY A 534 4.95 -36.75 34.39
CA GLY A 534 5.99 -37.78 34.64
C GLY A 534 6.00 -38.92 33.62
N HIS A 535 6.74 -39.99 33.93
CA HIS A 535 6.83 -41.20 33.10
C HIS A 535 6.03 -42.34 33.75
N GLY A 536 5.17 -43.01 32.98
CA GLY A 536 4.31 -44.11 33.43
C GLY A 536 2.90 -44.04 32.82
N VAL A 537 2.25 -45.18 32.59
CA VAL A 537 0.98 -45.27 31.85
C VAL A 537 -0.14 -44.43 32.50
N GLY A 538 -0.29 -44.47 33.83
CA GLY A 538 -1.30 -43.65 34.52
C GLY A 538 -1.07 -42.13 34.41
N LYS A 539 0.20 -41.69 34.38
CA LYS A 539 0.59 -40.28 34.20
C LYS A 539 0.55 -39.84 32.73
N PHE A 540 0.68 -40.80 31.82
CA PHE A 540 0.41 -40.57 30.41
C PHE A 540 -1.09 -40.31 30.19
N LEU A 541 -1.93 -41.21 30.69
CA LEU A 541 -3.40 -41.11 30.60
C LEU A 541 -3.95 -39.83 31.25
N SER A 542 -3.36 -39.36 32.36
CA SER A 542 -3.76 -38.11 33.00
C SER A 542 -3.48 -36.85 32.17
N GLY A 543 -2.67 -36.94 31.11
CA GLY A 543 -2.41 -35.82 30.18
C GLY A 543 -3.36 -35.75 28.99
N LEU A 544 -4.08 -36.83 28.68
CA LEU A 544 -5.02 -36.89 27.56
C LEU A 544 -6.18 -35.86 27.67
N PRO A 545 -6.75 -35.58 28.87
CA PRO A 545 -7.77 -34.53 28.99
C PRO A 545 -7.24 -33.15 28.62
N ALA A 546 -5.98 -32.82 28.91
CA ALA A 546 -5.38 -31.54 28.50
C ALA A 546 -5.26 -31.44 26.98
N VAL A 547 -4.88 -32.54 26.32
CA VAL A 547 -4.79 -32.62 24.86
C VAL A 547 -6.17 -32.46 24.21
N ALA A 548 -7.15 -33.24 24.65
CA ALA A 548 -8.53 -33.13 24.16
C ALA A 548 -9.12 -31.75 24.43
N GLY A 549 -8.85 -31.18 25.61
CA GLY A 549 -9.30 -29.85 25.98
C GLY A 549 -8.70 -28.74 25.12
N GLY A 550 -7.41 -28.84 24.76
CA GLY A 550 -6.77 -27.92 23.82
C GLY A 550 -7.44 -27.94 22.45
N ILE A 551 -7.66 -29.13 21.86
CA ILE A 551 -8.30 -29.29 20.54
C ILE A 551 -9.71 -28.69 20.53
N LEU A 552 -10.52 -28.99 21.55
CA LEU A 552 -11.91 -28.49 21.66
C LEU A 552 -11.97 -26.97 21.80
N VAL A 553 -11.08 -26.37 22.61
CA VAL A 553 -11.00 -24.91 22.75
C VAL A 553 -10.58 -24.26 21.43
N GLY A 554 -9.61 -24.83 20.72
CA GLY A 554 -9.13 -24.30 19.44
C GLY A 554 -10.23 -24.23 18.37
N GLY A 555 -10.96 -25.33 18.17
CA GLY A 555 -12.07 -25.37 17.21
C GLY A 555 -13.21 -24.41 17.59
N GLY A 556 -13.58 -24.34 18.87
CA GLY A 556 -14.65 -23.46 19.33
C GLY A 556 -14.30 -21.96 19.26
N VAL A 557 -13.06 -21.58 19.59
CA VAL A 557 -12.60 -20.18 19.52
C VAL A 557 -12.61 -19.65 18.08
N PHE A 558 -12.25 -20.48 17.10
CA PHE A 558 -12.33 -20.10 15.70
C PHE A 558 -13.78 -19.76 15.29
N ILE A 559 -14.74 -20.66 15.57
CA ILE A 559 -16.14 -20.49 15.15
C ILE A 559 -16.77 -19.25 15.80
N LEU A 560 -16.54 -19.03 17.10
CA LEU A 560 -17.03 -17.81 17.76
C LEU A 560 -16.34 -16.54 17.24
N GLY A 561 -15.06 -16.60 16.92
CA GLY A 561 -14.33 -15.49 16.31
C GLY A 561 -14.87 -15.12 14.93
N ALA A 562 -15.10 -16.12 14.08
CA ALA A 562 -15.72 -15.94 12.76
C ALA A 562 -17.14 -15.36 12.89
N ALA A 563 -17.94 -15.86 13.83
CA ALA A 563 -19.27 -15.33 14.11
C ALA A 563 -19.27 -13.86 14.54
N ALA A 564 -18.31 -13.48 15.40
CA ALA A 564 -18.16 -12.10 15.85
C ALA A 564 -17.83 -11.18 14.68
N ILE A 565 -16.88 -11.57 13.80
CA ILE A 565 -16.50 -10.77 12.62
C ILE A 565 -17.70 -10.58 11.69
N LEU A 566 -18.49 -11.63 11.44
CA LEU A 566 -19.68 -11.57 10.59
C LEU A 566 -20.81 -10.70 11.19
N GLN A 567 -20.93 -10.62 12.52
CA GLN A 567 -21.91 -9.75 13.18
C GLN A 567 -21.55 -8.25 13.13
N PHE A 568 -20.28 -7.90 12.91
CA PHE A 568 -19.85 -6.50 12.73
C PHE A 568 -19.89 -6.07 11.25
N GLY A 569 -20.82 -6.63 10.46
CA GLY A 569 -20.93 -6.67 8.98
C GLY A 569 -20.92 -5.37 8.15
N ASN A 570 -20.29 -4.29 8.62
CA ASN A 570 -19.99 -3.08 7.85
C ASN A 570 -18.48 -2.87 7.61
N LEU A 571 -17.65 -3.88 7.86
CA LEU A 571 -16.22 -3.81 7.55
C LEU A 571 -15.99 -4.24 6.11
N GLU A 572 -15.91 -3.29 5.19
CA GLU A 572 -15.40 -3.54 3.84
C GLU A 572 -14.03 -4.23 3.95
N MET A 573 -13.89 -5.43 3.36
CA MET A 573 -12.62 -6.14 3.35
C MET A 573 -11.59 -5.30 2.59
N SER A 574 -10.49 -4.96 3.26
CA SER A 574 -9.38 -4.25 2.64
C SER A 574 -8.86 -5.04 1.43
N PRO A 575 -8.36 -4.37 0.37
CA PRO A 575 -7.80 -5.05 -0.81
C PRO A 575 -6.72 -6.08 -0.44
N ALA A 576 -5.93 -5.81 0.60
CA ALA A 576 -4.93 -6.75 1.12
C ALA A 576 -5.55 -8.02 1.72
N MET A 577 -6.67 -7.90 2.43
CA MET A 577 -7.38 -9.05 3.00
C MET A 577 -8.05 -9.90 1.91
N LYS A 578 -8.60 -9.26 0.86
CA LYS A 578 -9.18 -9.96 -0.30
C LYS A 578 -8.11 -10.78 -1.02
N ALA A 579 -7.01 -10.15 -1.42
CA ALA A 579 -5.88 -10.82 -2.08
C ALA A 579 -5.28 -11.97 -1.23
N LEU A 580 -5.19 -11.80 0.09
CA LEU A 580 -4.75 -12.87 0.98
C LEU A 580 -5.77 -14.02 1.02
N SER A 581 -7.06 -13.70 1.06
CA SER A 581 -8.13 -14.71 1.13
C SER A 581 -8.20 -15.54 -0.15
N GLU A 582 -8.05 -14.91 -1.32
CA GLU A 582 -7.95 -15.57 -2.62
C GLU A 582 -6.74 -16.51 -2.69
N LYS A 583 -5.56 -16.04 -2.27
CA LYS A 583 -4.33 -16.85 -2.20
C LYS A 583 -4.48 -18.05 -1.25
N LEU A 584 -5.13 -17.87 -0.09
CA LEU A 584 -5.38 -18.98 0.83
C LEU A 584 -6.43 -19.95 0.28
N LEU A 585 -7.45 -19.44 -0.40
CA LEU A 585 -8.49 -20.26 -1.03
C LEU A 585 -7.92 -21.11 -2.17
N SER A 586 -7.02 -20.55 -2.99
CA SER A 586 -6.33 -21.30 -4.05
C SER A 586 -5.50 -22.46 -3.48
N LEU A 587 -4.75 -22.21 -2.40
CA LEU A 587 -4.03 -23.27 -1.68
C LEU A 587 -4.97 -24.38 -1.16
N MET A 588 -6.17 -24.03 -0.70
CA MET A 588 -7.13 -25.01 -0.17
C MET A 588 -7.84 -25.82 -1.25
N LEU A 589 -8.09 -25.24 -2.43
CA LEU A 589 -8.83 -25.87 -3.53
C LEU A 589 -7.93 -26.60 -4.52
N GLU A 590 -6.76 -26.06 -4.84
CA GLU A 590 -5.89 -26.55 -5.92
C GLU A 590 -4.84 -27.56 -5.42
N GLN A 591 -4.45 -27.49 -4.15
CA GLN A 591 -3.42 -28.37 -3.59
C GLN A 591 -4.03 -29.54 -2.82
N PRO A 592 -3.31 -30.67 -2.67
CA PRO A 592 -3.78 -31.79 -1.86
C PRO A 592 -4.11 -31.33 -0.43
N TRP A 593 -5.27 -31.76 0.09
CA TRP A 593 -5.77 -31.32 1.39
C TRP A 593 -4.73 -31.45 2.53
N TRP A 594 -3.92 -32.51 2.50
CA TRP A 594 -2.89 -32.77 3.51
C TRP A 594 -1.74 -31.75 3.44
N LEU A 595 -1.42 -31.26 2.24
CA LEU A 595 -0.39 -30.25 2.02
C LEU A 595 -0.91 -28.88 2.47
N ALA A 596 -2.15 -28.53 2.09
CA ALA A 596 -2.80 -27.32 2.57
C ALA A 596 -2.93 -27.31 4.10
N TRP A 597 -3.32 -28.43 4.71
CA TRP A 597 -3.39 -28.59 6.16
C TRP A 597 -2.01 -28.47 6.84
N LEU A 598 -0.97 -29.07 6.26
CA LEU A 598 0.39 -28.95 6.77
C LEU A 598 0.87 -27.49 6.75
N LEU A 599 0.66 -26.78 5.63
CA LEU A 599 1.17 -25.43 5.42
C LEU A 599 0.35 -24.35 6.13
N MET A 600 -0.98 -24.48 6.22
CA MET A 600 -1.84 -23.48 6.85
C MET A 600 -2.05 -23.72 8.35
N ALA A 601 -2.11 -24.99 8.79
CA ALA A 601 -2.43 -25.32 10.17
C ALA A 601 -1.22 -25.77 10.98
N VAL A 602 -0.51 -26.80 10.52
CA VAL A 602 0.52 -27.45 11.35
C VAL A 602 1.80 -26.63 11.44
N LEU A 603 2.35 -26.21 10.30
CA LEU A 603 3.63 -25.52 10.23
C LEU A 603 3.61 -24.18 10.99
N PRO A 604 2.65 -23.26 10.75
CA PRO A 604 2.57 -22.00 11.47
C PRO A 604 2.34 -22.22 12.96
N ALA A 605 1.40 -23.10 13.34
CA ALA A 605 1.10 -23.35 14.74
C ALA A 605 2.33 -23.85 15.52
N CYS A 606 3.10 -24.79 14.97
CA CYS A 606 4.29 -25.29 15.64
C CYS A 606 5.35 -24.19 15.85
N LEU A 607 5.62 -23.42 14.80
CA LEU A 607 6.70 -22.43 14.80
C LEU A 607 6.33 -21.19 15.62
N GLU A 608 5.10 -20.71 15.49
CA GLU A 608 4.59 -19.58 16.25
C GLU A 608 4.45 -19.93 17.73
N GLU A 609 3.98 -21.14 18.10
CA GLU A 609 3.96 -21.53 19.51
C GLU A 609 5.36 -21.51 20.13
N LEU A 610 6.38 -21.99 19.41
CA LEU A 610 7.76 -21.94 19.90
C LEU A 610 8.23 -20.50 20.14
N LEU A 611 7.93 -19.58 19.21
CA LEU A 611 8.29 -18.17 19.37
C LEU A 611 7.51 -17.51 20.50
N PHE A 612 6.18 -17.60 20.51
CA PHE A 612 5.35 -16.82 21.43
C PHE A 612 5.21 -17.47 22.80
N ARG A 613 4.90 -18.76 22.87
CA ARG A 613 4.61 -19.46 24.14
C ARG A 613 5.87 -20.08 24.73
N GLY A 614 6.83 -20.44 23.89
CA GLY A 614 8.16 -20.82 24.32
C GLY A 614 9.01 -19.60 24.70
N TRP A 615 9.47 -18.86 23.70
CA TRP A 615 10.48 -17.82 23.89
C TRP A 615 9.95 -16.58 24.60
N VAL A 616 8.93 -15.92 24.03
CA VAL A 616 8.41 -14.63 24.51
C VAL A 616 7.77 -14.78 25.89
N LEU A 617 6.82 -15.70 26.07
CA LEU A 617 6.15 -15.92 27.35
C LEU A 617 7.15 -16.21 28.49
N SER A 618 8.14 -17.07 28.23
CA SER A 618 9.20 -17.38 29.22
C SER A 618 10.08 -16.18 29.53
N ALA A 619 10.38 -15.33 28.53
CA ALA A 619 11.18 -14.12 28.72
C ALA A 619 10.50 -13.10 29.66
N PHE A 620 9.20 -12.89 29.48
CA PHE A 620 8.43 -11.96 30.30
C PHE A 620 8.04 -12.55 31.67
N ALA A 621 7.79 -13.86 31.74
CA ALA A 621 7.54 -14.55 33.01
C ALA A 621 8.79 -14.57 33.91
N GLY A 622 9.98 -14.86 33.37
CA GLY A 622 11.20 -15.00 34.16
C GLY A 622 11.31 -16.36 34.89
N GLU A 623 12.37 -16.53 35.69
CA GLU A 623 12.72 -17.85 36.28
C GLU A 623 11.78 -18.30 37.41
N ALA A 624 11.31 -17.37 38.25
CA ALA A 624 10.39 -17.62 39.36
C ALA A 624 9.24 -16.59 39.35
N PRO A 625 8.29 -16.71 38.40
CA PRO A 625 7.28 -15.69 38.20
C PRO A 625 6.28 -15.64 39.36
N SER A 626 6.00 -14.43 39.85
CA SER A 626 4.82 -14.19 40.71
C SER A 626 3.53 -14.32 39.89
N ARG A 627 2.40 -14.59 40.55
CA ARG A 627 1.11 -14.75 39.88
C ARG A 627 0.74 -13.54 39.00
N ASN A 628 1.01 -12.34 39.49
CA ASN A 628 0.74 -11.10 38.74
C ASN A 628 1.64 -10.99 37.51
N ARG A 629 2.93 -11.37 37.64
CA ARG A 629 3.87 -11.38 36.53
C ARG A 629 3.48 -12.40 35.44
N MET A 630 2.93 -13.55 35.81
CA MET A 630 2.42 -14.53 34.84
C MET A 630 1.25 -14.01 34.01
N VAL A 631 0.30 -13.32 34.66
CA VAL A 631 -0.85 -12.72 33.97
C VAL A 631 -0.39 -11.62 33.01
N ILE A 632 0.54 -10.76 33.45
CA ILE A 632 1.14 -9.73 32.60
C ILE A 632 1.88 -10.36 31.41
N ALA A 633 2.66 -11.43 31.64
CA ALA A 633 3.41 -12.11 30.59
C ALA A 633 2.50 -12.73 29.52
N VAL A 634 1.37 -13.35 29.91
CA VAL A 634 0.36 -13.87 28.96
C VAL A 634 -0.27 -12.74 28.15
N PHE A 635 -0.61 -11.63 28.80
CA PHE A 635 -1.18 -10.48 28.10
C PHE A 635 -0.19 -9.91 27.07
N ILE A 636 1.06 -9.67 27.47
CA ILE A 636 2.11 -9.15 26.57
C ILE A 636 2.33 -10.12 25.40
N GLN A 637 2.47 -11.41 25.67
CA GLN A 637 2.63 -12.42 24.63
C GLN A 637 1.44 -12.46 23.66
N ALA A 638 0.20 -12.33 24.17
CA ALA A 638 -1.00 -12.32 23.33
C ALA A 638 -1.05 -11.07 22.44
N SER A 639 -0.68 -9.90 22.97
CA SER A 639 -0.56 -8.66 22.21
C SER A 639 0.51 -8.77 21.12
N CYS A 640 1.70 -9.28 21.46
CA CYS A 640 2.76 -9.51 20.48
C CYS A 640 2.30 -10.47 19.37
N PHE A 641 1.60 -11.55 19.73
CA PHE A 641 1.05 -12.52 18.78
C PHE A 641 0.06 -11.88 17.81
N ALA A 642 -0.85 -11.03 18.31
CA ALA A 642 -1.81 -10.32 17.47
C ALA A 642 -1.15 -9.33 16.51
N VAL A 643 -0.23 -8.50 17.01
CA VAL A 643 0.50 -7.51 16.18
C VAL A 643 1.32 -8.19 15.10
N PHE A 644 1.89 -9.36 15.39
CA PHE A 644 2.72 -10.12 14.46
C PHE A 644 1.98 -10.63 13.22
N HIS A 645 0.64 -10.65 13.25
CA HIS A 645 -0.19 -11.04 12.10
C HIS A 645 -0.47 -9.89 11.12
N LEU A 646 -0.04 -8.65 11.44
CA LEU A 646 -0.02 -7.47 10.56
C LEU A 646 -1.35 -7.07 9.88
N LEU A 647 -2.47 -7.67 10.29
CA LEU A 647 -3.81 -7.39 9.76
C LEU A 647 -4.70 -6.87 10.90
N PRO A 648 -4.93 -5.54 10.99
CA PRO A 648 -5.71 -4.92 12.05
C PRO A 648 -7.08 -5.58 12.27
N GLU A 649 -7.73 -6.03 11.20
CA GLU A 649 -9.04 -6.68 11.20
C GLU A 649 -9.02 -8.04 11.90
N ARG A 650 -7.89 -8.77 11.85
CA ARG A 650 -7.70 -10.08 12.50
C ARG A 650 -7.14 -9.98 13.91
N MET A 651 -6.57 -8.83 14.31
CA MET A 651 -5.91 -8.66 15.60
C MET A 651 -6.79 -9.00 16.82
N PRO A 652 -8.09 -8.63 16.89
CA PRO A 652 -8.92 -8.98 18.04
C PRO A 652 -9.05 -10.50 18.23
N GLN A 653 -9.30 -11.23 17.14
CA GLN A 653 -9.43 -12.69 17.17
C GLN A 653 -8.09 -13.37 17.52
N THR A 654 -7.00 -12.96 16.89
CA THR A 654 -5.67 -13.53 17.16
C THR A 654 -5.19 -13.18 18.57
N PHE A 655 -5.54 -12.01 19.12
CA PHE A 655 -5.29 -11.66 20.52
C PHE A 655 -6.03 -12.58 21.50
N LEU A 656 -7.31 -12.86 21.27
CA LEU A 656 -8.09 -13.77 22.11
C LEU A 656 -7.54 -15.21 22.06
N LEU A 657 -7.20 -15.69 20.87
CA LEU A 657 -6.48 -16.96 20.70
C LEU A 657 -5.12 -16.92 21.43
N GLY A 658 -4.42 -15.79 21.33
CA GLY A 658 -3.24 -15.40 22.10
C GLY A 658 -3.38 -15.70 23.59
N LEU A 659 -4.41 -15.13 24.22
CA LEU A 659 -4.72 -15.27 25.64
C LEU A 659 -5.07 -16.72 26.01
N ALA A 660 -5.87 -17.40 25.18
CA ALA A 660 -6.25 -18.78 25.40
C ALA A 660 -5.03 -19.70 25.41
N LEU A 661 -4.16 -19.59 24.39
CA LEU A 661 -2.95 -20.40 24.26
C LEU A 661 -1.95 -20.14 25.39
N GLY A 662 -1.70 -18.89 25.75
CA GLY A 662 -0.85 -18.55 26.90
C GLY A 662 -1.40 -19.13 28.22
N SER A 663 -2.71 -19.02 28.43
CA SER A 663 -3.38 -19.58 29.61
C SER A 663 -3.32 -21.11 29.67
N ILE A 664 -3.43 -21.79 28.52
CA ILE A 664 -3.28 -23.25 28.40
C ILE A 664 -1.87 -23.68 28.82
N VAL A 665 -0.83 -22.98 28.35
CA VAL A 665 0.56 -23.30 28.74
C VAL A 665 0.76 -23.11 30.24
N LEU A 666 0.18 -22.06 30.85
CA LEU A 666 0.25 -21.86 32.29
C LEU A 666 -0.50 -22.95 33.08
N ALA A 667 -1.70 -23.30 32.65
CA ALA A 667 -2.55 -24.29 33.33
C ALA A 667 -1.97 -25.70 33.25
N THR A 668 -1.45 -26.07 32.08
CA THR A 668 -0.96 -27.42 31.79
C THR A 668 0.55 -27.56 32.02
N GLY A 669 1.28 -26.45 32.14
CA GLY A 669 2.75 -26.39 32.19
C GLY A 669 3.42 -27.13 31.04
N SER A 670 2.77 -27.16 29.88
CA SER A 670 3.17 -27.83 28.65
C SER A 670 2.78 -26.97 27.45
N ILE A 671 3.66 -26.86 26.47
CA ILE A 671 3.34 -26.20 25.20
C ILE A 671 2.47 -27.05 24.28
N LEU A 672 2.45 -28.37 24.47
CA LEU A 672 1.80 -29.31 23.56
C LEU A 672 0.28 -29.09 23.43
N PRO A 673 -0.50 -28.93 24.51
CA PRO A 673 -1.92 -28.62 24.39
C PRO A 673 -2.20 -27.28 23.70
N ALA A 674 -1.29 -26.31 23.79
CA ALA A 674 -1.40 -25.04 23.08
C ALA A 674 -1.14 -25.22 21.58
N ILE A 675 -0.09 -25.96 21.18
CA ILE A 675 0.16 -26.32 19.77
C ILE A 675 -1.07 -26.99 19.16
N LEU A 676 -1.65 -27.98 19.84
CA LEU A 676 -2.83 -28.69 19.33
C LEU A 676 -4.09 -27.82 19.29
N CYS A 677 -4.26 -26.90 20.24
CA CYS A 677 -5.31 -25.88 20.21
C CYS A 677 -5.15 -24.97 18.98
N HIS A 678 -3.93 -24.50 18.70
CA HIS A 678 -3.66 -23.64 17.55
C HIS A 678 -3.83 -24.40 16.22
N ILE A 679 -3.35 -25.64 16.11
CA ILE A 679 -3.60 -26.50 14.95
C ILE A 679 -5.10 -26.69 14.73
N ALA A 680 -5.87 -26.98 15.80
CA ALA A 680 -7.32 -27.15 15.69
C ALA A 680 -8.01 -25.86 15.20
N ASN A 681 -7.61 -24.70 15.72
CA ASN A 681 -8.10 -23.39 15.26
C ASN A 681 -7.82 -23.18 13.76
N ASN A 682 -6.58 -23.41 13.31
CA ASN A 682 -6.19 -23.19 11.92
C ASN A 682 -6.67 -24.28 10.95
N SER A 683 -7.14 -25.41 11.48
CA SER A 683 -7.77 -26.47 10.69
C SER A 683 -9.23 -26.15 10.35
N MET A 684 -9.90 -25.27 11.11
CA MET A 684 -11.33 -24.99 10.91
C MET A 684 -11.68 -24.43 9.52
N PRO A 685 -10.94 -23.49 8.92
CA PRO A 685 -11.21 -23.07 7.54
C PRO A 685 -11.25 -24.23 6.55
N LEU A 686 -10.27 -25.14 6.63
CA LEU A 686 -10.17 -26.33 5.78
C LEU A 686 -11.33 -27.32 6.02
N LEU A 687 -11.71 -27.51 7.28
CA LEU A 687 -12.81 -28.39 7.65
C LEU A 687 -14.17 -27.82 7.23
N LEU A 688 -14.37 -26.51 7.34
CA LEU A 688 -15.59 -25.82 6.90
C LEU A 688 -15.73 -25.88 5.37
N LEU A 689 -14.64 -25.65 4.63
CA LEU A 689 -14.62 -25.78 3.17
C LEU A 689 -14.85 -27.24 2.74
N SER A 690 -14.24 -28.21 3.44
CA SER A 690 -14.51 -29.63 3.18
C SER A 690 -15.96 -30.02 3.50
N ALA A 691 -16.58 -29.40 4.49
CA ALA A 691 -17.96 -29.67 4.90
C ALA A 691 -18.99 -28.99 4.00
N SER A 692 -18.65 -27.86 3.35
CA SER A 692 -19.53 -27.21 2.37
C SER A 692 -19.68 -28.00 1.07
N GLY A 693 -18.81 -29.00 0.83
CA GLY A 693 -18.87 -29.85 -0.35
C GLY A 693 -18.34 -29.20 -1.63
N VAL A 694 -17.84 -27.96 -1.54
CA VAL A 694 -17.23 -27.22 -2.65
C VAL A 694 -15.93 -27.92 -3.05
N ARG A 695 -15.87 -28.40 -4.29
CA ARG A 695 -14.69 -29.04 -4.88
C ARG A 695 -14.34 -28.32 -6.18
N GLY A 696 -13.27 -27.51 -6.14
CA GLY A 696 -12.82 -26.69 -7.26
C GLY A 696 -13.39 -25.26 -7.25
N ARG A 697 -12.68 -24.33 -7.92
CA ARG A 697 -13.09 -22.92 -8.06
C ARG A 697 -14.43 -22.76 -8.80
N GLU A 698 -14.72 -23.66 -9.75
CA GLU A 698 -15.93 -23.68 -10.58
C GLU A 698 -17.24 -24.00 -9.82
N ALA A 699 -17.16 -24.49 -8.59
CA ALA A 699 -18.32 -24.90 -7.79
C ALA A 699 -18.84 -23.80 -6.83
N LEU A 700 -18.33 -22.58 -6.93
CA LEU A 700 -18.80 -21.40 -6.18
C LEU A 700 -19.75 -20.59 -7.07
N PRO A 701 -21.08 -20.77 -6.99
CA PRO A 701 -22.00 -19.88 -7.69
C PRO A 701 -21.84 -18.45 -7.18
N ALA A 702 -21.91 -17.45 -8.07
CA ALA A 702 -21.76 -16.03 -7.74
C ALA A 702 -22.74 -15.57 -6.64
N GLU A 703 -23.92 -16.19 -6.59
CA GLU A 703 -24.93 -16.00 -5.53
C GLU A 703 -24.40 -16.36 -4.12
N LEU A 704 -23.50 -17.36 -4.00
CA LEU A 704 -22.94 -17.76 -2.70
C LEU A 704 -21.95 -16.73 -2.16
N ALA A 705 -21.25 -15.97 -3.02
CA ALA A 705 -20.32 -14.92 -2.58
C ALA A 705 -21.08 -13.70 -2.01
N GLU A 706 -22.24 -13.39 -2.58
CA GLU A 706 -23.16 -12.35 -2.08
C GLU A 706 -23.92 -12.82 -0.83
N GLU A 707 -24.39 -14.08 -0.81
CA GLU A 707 -25.02 -14.70 0.36
C GLU A 707 -24.03 -14.92 1.53
N LEU A 708 -22.76 -15.23 1.27
CA LEU A 708 -21.73 -15.39 2.32
C LEU A 708 -21.46 -14.08 3.09
N GLY A 709 -21.71 -12.92 2.48
CA GLY A 709 -21.69 -11.62 3.14
C GLY A 709 -22.86 -11.40 4.12
N GLN A 710 -23.96 -12.14 3.95
CA GLN A 710 -25.17 -12.06 4.79
C GLN A 710 -25.35 -13.29 5.71
N LEU A 711 -24.48 -14.30 5.60
CA LEU A 711 -24.60 -15.55 6.34
C LEU A 711 -24.32 -15.35 7.84
N SER A 712 -25.38 -15.36 8.64
CA SER A 712 -25.25 -15.61 10.08
C SER A 712 -25.03 -17.10 10.31
N LEU A 713 -23.99 -17.46 11.08
CA LEU A 713 -23.76 -18.86 11.46
C LEU A 713 -24.99 -19.40 12.22
N PRO A 714 -25.47 -20.63 11.92
CA PRO A 714 -26.66 -21.16 12.56
C PRO A 714 -26.50 -21.20 14.08
N PRO A 715 -27.54 -20.83 14.87
CA PRO A 715 -27.45 -20.78 16.34
C PRO A 715 -26.95 -22.09 16.98
N ALA A 716 -27.23 -23.23 16.33
CA ALA A 716 -26.73 -24.54 16.73
C ALA A 716 -25.19 -24.65 16.64
N ALA A 717 -24.56 -24.08 15.61
CA ALA A 717 -23.10 -24.07 15.47
C ALA A 717 -22.43 -23.20 16.55
N LEU A 718 -23.05 -22.06 16.90
CA LEU A 718 -22.60 -21.20 17.99
C LEU A 718 -22.72 -21.89 19.35
N ALA A 719 -23.85 -22.56 19.60
CA ALA A 719 -24.07 -23.34 20.82
C ALA A 719 -23.08 -24.51 20.95
N LEU A 720 -22.80 -25.22 19.84
CA LEU A 720 -21.81 -26.29 19.79
C LEU A 720 -20.38 -25.77 20.03
N ALA A 721 -20.01 -24.64 19.42
CA ALA A 721 -18.72 -24.00 19.63
C ALA A 721 -18.53 -23.55 21.09
N ALA A 722 -19.54 -22.89 21.67
CA ALA A 722 -19.54 -22.50 23.08
C ALA A 722 -19.45 -23.74 24.00
N GLY A 723 -20.21 -24.80 23.69
CA GLY A 723 -20.14 -26.08 24.39
C GLY A 723 -18.76 -26.73 24.33
N ALA A 724 -18.11 -26.71 23.16
CA ALA A 724 -16.76 -27.23 22.97
C ALA A 724 -15.74 -26.47 23.82
N ILE A 725 -15.82 -25.14 23.90
CA ILE A 725 -14.96 -24.31 24.75
C ILE A 725 -15.19 -24.65 26.23
N VAL A 726 -16.44 -24.79 26.67
CA VAL A 726 -16.77 -25.11 28.08
C VAL A 726 -16.24 -26.49 28.48
N ILE A 727 -16.50 -27.50 27.65
CA ILE A 727 -16.02 -28.86 27.89
C ILE A 727 -14.48 -28.88 27.86
N GLY A 728 -13.87 -28.27 26.84
CA GLY A 728 -12.42 -28.24 26.69
C GLY A 728 -11.73 -27.48 27.83
N GLY A 729 -12.27 -26.33 28.23
CA GLY A 729 -11.81 -25.57 29.39
C GLY A 729 -11.95 -26.35 30.70
N SER A 730 -13.01 -27.13 30.86
CA SER A 730 -13.22 -28.00 32.02
C SER A 730 -12.19 -29.12 32.09
N LEU A 731 -11.86 -29.75 30.95
CA LEU A 731 -10.81 -30.77 30.86
C LEU A 731 -9.43 -30.20 31.17
N LEU A 732 -9.12 -29.00 30.69
CA LEU A 732 -7.87 -28.28 30.99
C LEU A 732 -7.77 -27.95 32.48
N ALA A 733 -8.85 -27.43 33.08
CA ALA A 733 -8.93 -27.13 34.51
C ALA A 733 -8.79 -28.40 35.37
N TRP A 734 -9.39 -29.52 34.92
CA TRP A 734 -9.24 -30.83 35.56
C TRP A 734 -7.78 -31.29 35.57
N THR A 735 -7.06 -31.20 34.44
CA THR A 735 -5.63 -31.51 34.41
C THR A 735 -4.78 -30.58 35.27
N ALA A 736 -5.09 -29.28 35.29
CA ALA A 736 -4.41 -28.33 36.16
C ALA A 736 -4.64 -28.66 37.65
N TRP A 737 -5.86 -29.08 38.01
CA TRP A 737 -6.21 -29.55 39.35
C TRP A 737 -5.46 -30.82 39.73
N LEU A 738 -5.42 -31.84 38.86
CA LEU A 738 -4.66 -33.08 39.09
C LEU A 738 -3.17 -32.80 39.31
N ARG A 739 -2.61 -31.82 38.60
CA ARG A 739 -1.21 -31.40 38.74
C ARG A 739 -0.95 -30.61 40.04
N GLN A 740 -1.94 -29.87 40.54
CA GLN A 740 -1.86 -29.11 41.80
C GLN A 740 -2.34 -29.90 43.03
N ALA A 741 -2.99 -31.05 42.88
CA ALA A 741 -3.40 -31.90 44.00
C ALA A 741 -2.20 -32.48 44.79
N SER A 742 -0.98 -32.37 44.28
CA SER A 742 0.28 -32.60 45.03
C SER A 742 0.85 -31.34 45.73
N ALA A 743 0.24 -30.16 45.58
CA ALA A 743 0.61 -28.91 46.25
C ALA A 743 -0.56 -27.89 46.25
N GLY A 744 -1.30 -27.80 47.35
CA GLY A 744 -2.09 -26.63 47.81
C GLY A 744 -2.86 -25.75 46.81
N ARG A 745 -4.20 -25.87 46.86
CA ARG A 745 -5.29 -25.13 46.17
C ARG A 745 -5.02 -23.71 45.61
N THR A 746 -5.43 -23.47 44.35
CA THR A 746 -6.51 -22.56 43.86
C THR A 746 -6.22 -21.92 42.48
N LEU A 747 -6.59 -22.60 41.38
CA LEU A 747 -6.50 -22.05 40.00
C LEU A 747 -7.83 -22.07 39.20
N GLY A 748 -8.94 -22.50 39.80
CA GLY A 748 -10.23 -22.67 39.11
C GLY A 748 -10.99 -21.39 38.74
N LYS A 749 -10.48 -20.19 39.07
CA LYS A 749 -11.20 -18.92 38.87
C LYS A 749 -10.87 -18.20 37.55
N LEU A 750 -9.80 -18.60 36.85
CA LEU A 750 -9.42 -17.96 35.56
C LEU A 750 -10.22 -18.51 34.37
N ALA A 751 -10.65 -19.78 34.43
CA ALA A 751 -11.53 -20.38 33.41
C ALA A 751 -12.95 -19.76 33.43
N SER A 752 -13.38 -19.23 34.58
CA SER A 752 -14.67 -18.56 34.76
C SER A 752 -14.71 -17.15 34.15
N LEU A 753 -13.59 -16.56 33.77
CA LEU A 753 -13.55 -15.22 33.15
C LEU A 753 -13.86 -15.29 31.64
N LEU A 754 -13.52 -16.40 30.98
CA LEU A 754 -13.89 -16.69 29.58
C LEU A 754 -15.40 -16.97 29.43
N PHE A 755 -16.05 -17.38 30.52
CA PHE A 755 -17.50 -17.63 30.59
C PHE A 755 -18.33 -16.34 30.50
N VAL A 756 -17.82 -15.21 31.00
CA VAL A 756 -18.57 -13.94 31.05
C VAL A 756 -18.53 -13.19 29.71
N LEU A 757 -17.50 -13.39 28.88
CA LEU A 757 -17.36 -12.72 27.59
C LEU A 757 -18.16 -13.38 26.45
N GLY A 758 -18.56 -14.64 26.59
CA GLY A 758 -19.35 -15.35 25.57
C GLY A 758 -20.88 -15.25 25.72
N CYS A 759 -21.38 -14.68 26.81
CA CYS A 759 -22.82 -14.68 27.13
C CYS A 759 -23.55 -13.36 26.79
N LEU A 760 -22.95 -12.45 26.03
CA LEU A 760 -23.56 -11.19 25.61
C LEU A 760 -23.75 -11.15 24.08
N ALA A 761 -24.59 -12.03 23.55
CA ALA A 761 -25.27 -11.83 22.27
C ALA A 761 -26.45 -12.80 22.14
N GLY A 762 -27.66 -12.25 21.98
CA GLY A 762 -28.81 -12.97 21.41
C GLY A 762 -30.04 -13.10 22.31
N SER A 763 -30.99 -12.19 22.14
CA SER A 763 -32.43 -12.47 22.33
C SER A 763 -33.10 -12.53 20.94
N PRO A 764 -33.94 -13.53 20.63
CA PRO A 764 -34.61 -13.60 19.34
C PRO A 764 -36.09 -13.17 19.44
N GLU A 765 -36.50 -12.19 18.63
CA GLU A 765 -37.90 -12.03 18.24
C GLU A 765 -38.03 -11.67 16.75
N ALA A 766 -38.90 -12.45 16.09
CA ALA A 766 -39.79 -12.11 14.98
C ALA A 766 -39.22 -11.99 13.53
N TRP A 767 -39.58 -12.94 12.64
CA TRP A 767 -40.71 -12.79 11.70
C TRP A 767 -41.00 -14.05 10.87
N ALA A 768 -42.25 -14.09 10.38
CA ALA A 768 -42.86 -15.06 9.49
C ALA A 768 -43.41 -14.32 8.25
N ALA A 769 -43.56 -15.06 7.14
CA ALA A 769 -44.09 -14.66 5.82
C ALA A 769 -43.19 -13.67 5.05
N GLU A 770 -42.88 -13.88 3.77
CA GLU A 770 -43.86 -14.01 2.68
C GLU A 770 -43.23 -14.74 1.48
N ALA A 771 -43.96 -15.71 0.94
CA ALA A 771 -43.68 -16.38 -0.32
C ALA A 771 -44.86 -16.05 -1.24
N ASP A 772 -44.59 -15.31 -2.32
CA ASP A 772 -45.30 -15.28 -3.60
C ASP A 772 -44.95 -13.99 -4.32
N LEU A 773 -44.21 -14.08 -5.43
CA LEU A 773 -44.25 -13.18 -6.59
C LEU A 773 -43.19 -13.63 -7.62
N LEU A 774 -43.50 -14.72 -8.33
CA LEU A 774 -42.87 -15.07 -9.60
C LEU A 774 -43.99 -15.30 -10.62
N ASP A 775 -44.38 -14.23 -11.32
CA ASP A 775 -44.94 -14.32 -12.67
C ASP A 775 -45.04 -12.92 -13.30
N GLY A 776 -44.28 -12.70 -14.38
CA GLY A 776 -44.40 -11.48 -15.18
C GLY A 776 -43.14 -11.06 -15.95
N GLY A 777 -42.63 -11.91 -16.84
CA GLY A 777 -41.67 -11.49 -17.88
C GLY A 777 -42.38 -11.30 -19.24
N PRO A 778 -42.12 -10.23 -20.03
CA PRO A 778 -42.76 -10.03 -21.32
C PRO A 778 -42.17 -10.96 -22.40
N GLN A 779 -43.06 -11.53 -23.22
CA GLN A 779 -42.73 -12.36 -24.39
C GLN A 779 -42.17 -11.50 -25.55
N SER A 780 -41.01 -11.88 -26.09
CA SER A 780 -40.51 -11.44 -27.40
C SER A 780 -40.77 -12.53 -28.46
N GLN A 781 -41.11 -12.12 -29.68
CA GLN A 781 -41.47 -13.02 -30.80
C GLN A 781 -40.23 -13.65 -31.47
N PRO A 782 -40.28 -14.93 -31.89
CA PRO A 782 -39.16 -15.59 -32.57
C PRO A 782 -39.05 -15.20 -34.05
N ILE A 783 -37.82 -14.90 -34.48
CA ILE A 783 -37.45 -14.64 -35.88
C ILE A 783 -37.25 -15.99 -36.60
N THR A 784 -37.96 -16.21 -37.71
CA THR A 784 -38.15 -17.54 -38.34
C THR A 784 -37.21 -17.84 -39.53
N GLN A 785 -36.10 -17.12 -39.71
CA GLN A 785 -35.12 -17.40 -40.79
C GLN A 785 -33.72 -17.70 -40.22
N PRO A 786 -32.98 -18.70 -40.76
CA PRO A 786 -31.64 -19.03 -40.31
C PRO A 786 -30.64 -17.91 -40.69
N VAL A 787 -29.85 -17.47 -39.72
CA VAL A 787 -28.84 -16.40 -39.85
C VAL A 787 -27.55 -16.99 -40.44
N ARG A 788 -27.05 -16.40 -41.52
CA ARG A 788 -25.80 -16.79 -42.19
C ARG A 788 -24.61 -16.09 -41.53
N VAL A 789 -23.68 -16.86 -40.98
CA VAL A 789 -22.55 -16.34 -40.19
C VAL A 789 -21.24 -16.64 -40.89
N ALA A 790 -20.52 -15.59 -41.31
CA ALA A 790 -19.20 -15.73 -41.90
C ALA A 790 -18.14 -16.00 -40.82
N ILE A 791 -17.31 -17.02 -41.05
CA ILE A 791 -16.21 -17.42 -40.16
C ILE A 791 -14.91 -17.61 -40.94
N MET A 792 -13.78 -17.25 -40.33
CA MET A 792 -12.44 -17.44 -40.88
C MET A 792 -11.57 -18.25 -39.93
N PRO A 793 -10.81 -19.26 -40.40
CA PRO A 793 -9.97 -20.08 -39.54
C PRO A 793 -8.80 -19.28 -38.94
N ILE A 794 -8.77 -19.16 -37.60
CA ILE A 794 -7.69 -18.56 -36.82
C ILE A 794 -7.49 -19.43 -35.57
N LYS A 795 -6.26 -19.88 -35.31
CA LYS A 795 -5.89 -20.71 -34.15
C LYS A 795 -6.32 -20.03 -32.85
N GLY A 796 -6.97 -20.77 -31.94
CA GLY A 796 -7.55 -20.27 -30.69
C GLY A 796 -8.89 -19.52 -30.81
N ILE A 797 -9.26 -19.01 -32.01
CA ILE A 797 -10.44 -18.16 -32.20
C ILE A 797 -11.54 -18.88 -33.00
N VAL A 798 -11.19 -19.52 -34.13
CA VAL A 798 -12.04 -20.44 -34.91
C VAL A 798 -11.15 -21.54 -35.53
N GLU A 799 -11.29 -22.75 -35.03
CA GLU A 799 -10.61 -23.96 -35.46
C GLU A 799 -11.61 -24.98 -36.02
N TYR A 800 -11.11 -25.98 -36.76
CA TYR A 800 -11.93 -27.07 -37.29
C TYR A 800 -11.50 -28.39 -36.67
N VAL A 801 -12.45 -29.08 -36.03
CA VAL A 801 -12.28 -30.45 -35.53
C VAL A 801 -13.40 -31.29 -36.13
N ASP A 802 -13.05 -32.35 -36.88
CA ASP A 802 -14.01 -33.23 -37.55
C ASP A 802 -15.06 -32.48 -38.43
N ASP A 803 -14.60 -31.49 -39.20
CA ASP A 803 -15.40 -30.66 -40.11
C ASP A 803 -16.46 -29.74 -39.40
N GLN A 804 -16.39 -29.62 -38.07
CA GLN A 804 -17.19 -28.68 -37.28
C GLN A 804 -16.32 -27.52 -36.77
N PRO A 805 -16.79 -26.26 -36.85
CA PRO A 805 -16.07 -25.13 -36.30
C PRO A 805 -16.14 -25.13 -34.77
N ARG A 806 -15.03 -24.82 -34.10
CA ARG A 806 -14.91 -24.69 -32.63
C ARG A 806 -13.92 -23.58 -32.30
N GLY A 807 -14.16 -22.78 -31.26
CA GLY A 807 -13.25 -21.70 -30.87
C GLY A 807 -13.96 -20.62 -30.06
N TYR A 808 -13.21 -19.67 -29.52
CA TYR A 808 -13.76 -18.55 -28.72
C TYR A 808 -14.95 -17.87 -29.41
N SER A 809 -14.80 -17.49 -30.68
CA SER A 809 -15.86 -16.79 -31.39
C SER A 809 -17.07 -17.69 -31.67
N ILE A 810 -16.87 -19.00 -31.81
CA ILE A 810 -17.96 -19.97 -32.04
C ILE A 810 -18.80 -20.15 -30.77
N ASP A 811 -18.16 -20.26 -29.61
CA ASP A 811 -18.84 -20.37 -28.31
C ASP A 811 -19.63 -19.08 -28.02
N LEU A 812 -19.02 -17.91 -28.28
CA LEU A 812 -19.66 -16.59 -28.18
C LEU A 812 -20.93 -16.52 -29.04
N TRP A 813 -20.83 -16.91 -30.32
CA TRP A 813 -21.98 -16.90 -31.23
C TRP A 813 -23.07 -17.90 -30.84
N THR A 814 -22.68 -19.08 -30.39
CA THR A 814 -23.62 -20.13 -30.00
C THR A 814 -24.52 -19.64 -28.86
N GLU A 815 -23.95 -18.92 -27.90
CA GLU A 815 -24.71 -18.33 -26.79
C GLU A 815 -25.59 -17.16 -27.23
N LEU A 816 -25.10 -16.28 -28.11
CA LEU A 816 -25.89 -15.20 -28.70
C LEU A 816 -27.07 -15.74 -29.52
N ALA A 817 -26.84 -16.76 -30.35
CA ALA A 817 -27.86 -17.40 -31.16
C ALA A 817 -28.93 -18.10 -30.30
N ARG A 818 -28.53 -18.72 -29.19
CA ARG A 818 -29.43 -19.34 -28.22
C ARG A 818 -30.36 -18.31 -27.57
N ARG A 819 -29.84 -17.14 -27.19
CA ARG A 819 -30.62 -16.06 -26.55
C ARG A 819 -31.59 -15.36 -27.50
N LEU A 820 -31.20 -15.26 -28.76
CA LEU A 820 -32.05 -14.69 -29.82
C LEU A 820 -33.02 -15.70 -30.44
N GLU A 821 -32.96 -16.97 -30.00
CA GLU A 821 -33.74 -18.09 -30.55
C GLU A 821 -33.60 -18.25 -32.09
N VAL A 822 -32.40 -17.98 -32.63
CA VAL A 822 -32.12 -18.04 -34.08
C VAL A 822 -31.34 -19.31 -34.48
N GLN A 823 -31.65 -19.85 -35.66
CA GLN A 823 -30.88 -20.94 -36.26
C GLN A 823 -29.66 -20.39 -37.01
N THR A 824 -28.52 -21.07 -36.93
CA THR A 824 -27.25 -20.60 -37.51
C THR A 824 -26.83 -21.43 -38.72
N HIS A 825 -26.31 -20.78 -39.76
CA HIS A 825 -25.62 -21.41 -40.89
C HIS A 825 -24.23 -20.79 -41.10
N TYR A 826 -23.16 -21.54 -40.86
CA TYR A 826 -21.79 -21.05 -40.99
C TYR A 826 -21.30 -21.04 -42.45
N VAL A 827 -20.67 -19.94 -42.87
CA VAL A 827 -20.05 -19.77 -44.18
C VAL A 827 -18.55 -19.57 -43.97
N ARG A 828 -17.74 -20.53 -44.41
CA ARG A 828 -16.28 -20.46 -44.33
C ARG A 828 -15.70 -19.56 -45.41
N LEU A 829 -14.84 -18.62 -45.03
CA LEU A 829 -14.10 -17.76 -45.94
C LEU A 829 -12.62 -17.73 -45.55
N ASP A 830 -11.73 -17.69 -46.54
CA ASP A 830 -10.27 -17.85 -46.34
C ASP A 830 -9.49 -16.51 -46.39
N SER A 831 -10.17 -15.36 -46.47
CA SER A 831 -9.54 -14.03 -46.51
C SER A 831 -10.40 -12.95 -45.86
N ILE A 832 -9.76 -12.04 -45.11
CA ILE A 832 -10.39 -10.86 -44.49
C ILE A 832 -11.06 -9.95 -45.53
N GLU A 833 -10.46 -9.80 -46.71
CA GLU A 833 -11.04 -8.97 -47.79
C GLU A 833 -12.34 -9.59 -48.34
N ALA A 834 -12.40 -10.93 -48.44
CA ALA A 834 -13.60 -11.66 -48.81
C ALA A 834 -14.69 -11.60 -47.73
N LEU A 835 -14.31 -11.53 -46.45
CA LEU A 835 -15.22 -11.37 -45.30
C LEU A 835 -15.96 -10.03 -45.35
N PHE A 836 -15.26 -8.91 -45.56
CA PHE A 836 -15.91 -7.59 -45.66
C PHE A 836 -16.75 -7.45 -46.94
N THR A 837 -16.28 -7.99 -48.07
CA THR A 837 -17.03 -7.95 -49.35
C THR A 837 -18.34 -8.76 -49.28
N SER A 838 -18.33 -9.92 -48.63
CA SER A 838 -19.54 -10.75 -48.46
C SER A 838 -20.56 -10.12 -47.48
N THR A 839 -20.08 -9.41 -46.46
CA THR A 839 -20.93 -8.71 -45.47
C THR A 839 -21.60 -7.47 -46.08
N THR A 840 -20.85 -6.67 -46.84
CA THR A 840 -21.37 -5.47 -47.55
C THR A 840 -22.35 -5.81 -48.66
N THR A 841 -22.19 -6.95 -49.33
CA THR A 841 -23.08 -7.41 -50.40
C THR A 841 -24.32 -8.16 -49.88
N GLY A 842 -24.47 -8.31 -48.57
CA GLY A 842 -25.61 -9.01 -47.93
C GLY A 842 -25.65 -10.52 -48.17
N GLN A 843 -24.51 -11.11 -48.56
CA GLN A 843 -24.38 -12.56 -48.74
C GLN A 843 -24.28 -13.30 -47.39
N VAL A 844 -23.87 -12.60 -46.34
CA VAL A 844 -23.85 -13.06 -44.94
C VAL A 844 -24.50 -12.01 -44.05
N ASP A 845 -25.12 -12.46 -42.96
CA ASP A 845 -25.94 -11.62 -42.07
C ASP A 845 -25.15 -11.15 -40.84
N VAL A 846 -24.15 -11.93 -40.40
CA VAL A 846 -23.21 -11.59 -39.32
C VAL A 846 -21.80 -12.06 -39.69
N LEU A 847 -20.82 -11.24 -39.40
CA LEU A 847 -19.40 -11.55 -39.56
C LEU A 847 -18.74 -11.76 -38.18
N LEU A 848 -18.15 -12.94 -38.03
CA LEU A 848 -17.60 -13.43 -36.78
C LEU A 848 -16.08 -13.62 -36.88
N GLY A 849 -15.33 -12.74 -36.22
CA GLY A 849 -13.88 -12.82 -36.13
C GLY A 849 -13.30 -11.73 -35.22
N PRO A 850 -11.98 -11.74 -34.97
CA PRO A 850 -11.30 -10.72 -34.16
C PRO A 850 -11.14 -9.44 -35.00
N LEU A 851 -12.27 -8.77 -35.23
CA LEU A 851 -12.33 -7.55 -36.01
C LEU A 851 -12.22 -6.35 -35.08
N ALA A 852 -11.02 -5.79 -35.02
CA ALA A 852 -10.81 -4.54 -34.34
C ALA A 852 -11.74 -3.49 -34.97
N MET A 853 -12.53 -2.87 -34.10
CA MET A 853 -13.43 -1.77 -34.43
C MET A 853 -12.57 -0.55 -34.76
N THR A 854 -12.56 -0.15 -36.03
CA THR A 854 -11.83 1.03 -36.49
C THR A 854 -12.77 1.92 -37.27
N GLU A 855 -12.50 3.23 -37.27
CA GLU A 855 -13.30 4.22 -38.00
C GLU A 855 -13.44 3.85 -39.49
N GLN A 856 -12.34 3.39 -40.11
CA GLN A 856 -12.34 2.99 -41.52
C GLN A 856 -13.28 1.81 -41.80
N ARG A 857 -13.44 0.88 -40.84
CA ARG A 857 -14.30 -0.30 -40.97
C ARG A 857 -15.76 0.01 -40.66
N GLU A 858 -16.04 0.88 -39.68
CA GLU A 858 -17.40 1.33 -39.34
C GLU A 858 -18.06 2.10 -40.52
N ARG A 859 -17.27 2.73 -41.39
CA ARG A 859 -17.80 3.35 -42.62
C ARG A 859 -18.35 2.36 -43.65
N ILE A 860 -18.02 1.07 -43.51
CA ILE A 860 -18.30 0.02 -44.50
C ILE A 860 -19.29 -1.01 -43.96
N VAL A 861 -19.24 -1.30 -42.66
CA VAL A 861 -20.12 -2.23 -41.94
C VAL A 861 -20.50 -1.62 -40.58
N ASP A 862 -21.63 -2.00 -40.00
CA ASP A 862 -21.99 -1.60 -38.64
C ASP A 862 -21.40 -2.60 -37.63
N PHE A 863 -20.84 -2.12 -36.52
CA PHE A 863 -20.44 -2.99 -35.40
C PHE A 863 -21.51 -3.10 -34.30
N THR A 864 -21.51 -4.22 -33.58
CA THR A 864 -22.18 -4.36 -32.28
C THR A 864 -21.41 -3.63 -31.17
N HIS A 865 -21.96 -3.58 -29.96
CA HIS A 865 -21.17 -3.27 -28.77
C HIS A 865 -19.95 -4.21 -28.67
N PRO A 866 -18.84 -3.73 -28.07
CA PRO A 866 -17.63 -4.54 -27.90
C PRO A 866 -17.92 -5.85 -27.18
N VAL A 867 -17.44 -6.96 -27.72
CA VAL A 867 -17.52 -8.30 -27.09
C VAL A 867 -16.23 -8.66 -26.35
N ALA A 868 -15.11 -8.03 -26.72
CA ALA A 868 -13.83 -8.16 -26.04
C ALA A 868 -13.04 -6.84 -26.14
N HIS A 869 -12.33 -6.49 -25.07
CA HIS A 869 -11.36 -5.40 -25.04
C HIS A 869 -9.96 -5.99 -25.13
N SER A 870 -9.13 -5.50 -26.05
CA SER A 870 -7.74 -5.96 -26.17
C SER A 870 -6.81 -4.84 -26.59
N GLY A 871 -5.56 -5.18 -26.88
CA GLY A 871 -4.55 -4.30 -27.44
C GLY A 871 -3.29 -5.09 -27.75
N LEU A 872 -2.18 -4.39 -27.92
CA LEU A 872 -0.89 -4.98 -28.18
C LEU A 872 -0.15 -5.31 -26.89
N GLN A 873 0.66 -6.37 -26.94
CA GLN A 873 1.47 -6.80 -25.81
C GLN A 873 2.83 -7.30 -26.28
N ILE A 874 3.80 -7.28 -25.38
CA ILE A 874 5.21 -7.58 -25.68
C ILE A 874 5.60 -8.90 -25.03
N ALA A 875 6.22 -9.80 -25.79
CA ALA A 875 6.87 -11.00 -25.29
C ALA A 875 8.38 -10.91 -25.46
N VAL A 876 9.11 -11.35 -24.44
CA VAL A 876 10.59 -11.41 -24.43
C VAL A 876 11.07 -12.78 -23.94
N PRO A 877 12.31 -13.18 -24.27
CA PRO A 877 12.89 -14.41 -23.74
C PRO A 877 12.92 -14.38 -22.20
N ARG A 878 12.60 -15.50 -21.56
CA ARG A 878 12.74 -15.65 -20.11
C ARG A 878 14.21 -15.90 -19.77
N THR A 879 14.99 -14.83 -19.61
CA THR A 879 16.33 -14.96 -19.01
C THR A 879 16.18 -15.51 -17.60
N ARG A 880 16.95 -16.54 -17.24
CA ARG A 880 16.93 -17.10 -15.88
C ARG A 880 17.26 -15.98 -14.89
N ASP A 881 16.27 -15.61 -14.07
CA ASP A 881 16.40 -14.64 -12.99
C ASP A 881 17.53 -15.04 -12.01
N SER A 882 18.76 -14.63 -12.32
CA SER A 882 19.89 -14.70 -11.40
C SER A 882 20.20 -13.34 -10.81
N GLY A 883 19.17 -12.52 -10.55
CA GLY A 883 19.30 -11.18 -9.98
C GLY A 883 20.08 -11.17 -8.66
N LEU A 884 19.87 -12.17 -7.79
CA LEU A 884 20.62 -12.29 -6.53
C LEU A 884 22.10 -12.62 -6.75
N TRP A 885 22.42 -13.54 -7.67
CA TRP A 885 23.80 -13.95 -7.92
C TRP A 885 24.60 -12.89 -8.68
N ILE A 886 23.96 -12.18 -9.62
CA ILE A 886 24.57 -11.06 -10.33
C ILE A 886 24.78 -9.87 -9.38
N ALA A 887 23.78 -9.54 -8.54
CA ALA A 887 23.94 -8.52 -7.50
C ALA A 887 25.01 -8.89 -6.45
N LEU A 888 25.13 -10.18 -6.08
CA LEU A 888 26.21 -10.67 -5.23
C LEU A 888 27.57 -10.59 -5.93
N ALA A 889 27.64 -10.89 -7.22
CA ALA A 889 28.87 -10.81 -8.01
C ALA A 889 29.33 -9.37 -8.24
N SER A 890 28.42 -8.41 -8.39
CA SER A 890 28.74 -6.99 -8.55
C SER A 890 29.33 -6.37 -7.27
N LEU A 891 28.99 -6.91 -6.08
CA LEU A 891 29.65 -6.61 -4.80
C LEU A 891 31.11 -7.09 -4.72
N PHE A 892 31.58 -7.92 -5.66
CA PHE A 892 32.98 -8.35 -5.78
C PHE A 892 33.72 -7.73 -6.97
N SER A 893 33.23 -6.60 -7.50
CA SER A 893 33.94 -5.86 -8.54
C SER A 893 35.32 -5.39 -8.04
N TRP A 894 36.31 -5.40 -8.94
CA TRP A 894 37.67 -4.96 -8.62
C TRP A 894 37.70 -3.49 -8.17
N ASP A 895 36.83 -2.65 -8.72
CA ASP A 895 36.73 -1.24 -8.35
C ASP A 895 36.22 -1.06 -6.91
N LEU A 896 35.17 -1.79 -6.53
CA LEU A 896 34.65 -1.75 -5.16
C LEU A 896 35.66 -2.34 -4.16
N LEU A 897 36.31 -3.45 -4.51
CA LEU A 897 37.36 -4.06 -3.69
C LEU A 897 38.56 -3.12 -3.51
N ALA A 898 38.96 -2.38 -4.54
CA ALA A 898 40.03 -1.39 -4.47
C ALA A 898 39.67 -0.22 -3.55
N ILE A 899 38.43 0.29 -3.63
CA ILE A 899 37.92 1.33 -2.74
C ILE A 899 37.88 0.83 -1.29
N LEU A 900 37.36 -0.37 -1.05
CA LEU A 900 37.27 -0.98 0.28
C LEU A 900 38.66 -1.20 0.89
N ALA A 901 39.61 -1.67 0.09
CA ALA A 901 41.01 -1.82 0.50
C ALA A 901 41.64 -0.45 0.82
N GLY A 902 41.32 0.60 0.07
CA GLY A 902 41.72 1.98 0.36
C GLY A 902 41.15 2.50 1.68
N VAL A 903 39.87 2.25 1.97
CA VAL A 903 39.22 2.60 3.24
C VAL A 903 39.92 1.90 4.41
N ILE A 904 40.13 0.59 4.31
CA ILE A 904 40.78 -0.20 5.35
C ILE A 904 42.23 0.25 5.54
N GLY A 905 42.96 0.49 4.44
CA GLY A 905 44.35 0.94 4.47
C GLY A 905 44.50 2.30 5.16
N THR A 906 43.65 3.27 4.82
CA THR A 906 43.65 4.59 5.47
C THR A 906 43.24 4.52 6.94
N MET A 907 42.33 3.62 7.31
CA MET A 907 41.96 3.37 8.71
C MET A 907 43.13 2.81 9.53
N VAL A 908 43.82 1.82 8.97
CA VAL A 908 45.01 1.23 9.60
C VAL A 908 46.12 2.28 9.72
N LEU A 909 46.35 3.08 8.67
CA LEU A 909 47.33 4.17 8.66
C LEU A 909 47.03 5.20 9.76
N THR A 910 45.78 5.66 9.84
CA THR A 910 45.34 6.61 10.88
C THR A 910 45.54 6.03 12.27
N GLY A 911 45.18 4.76 12.51
CA GLY A 911 45.42 4.10 13.79
C GLY A 911 46.92 4.04 14.15
N HIS A 912 47.80 3.80 13.17
CA HIS A 912 49.25 3.84 13.37
C HIS A 912 49.76 5.23 13.73
N LEU A 913 49.29 6.26 13.03
CA LEU A 913 49.64 7.65 13.30
C LEU A 913 49.18 8.06 14.70
N LEU A 914 47.92 7.78 15.03
CA LEU A 914 47.33 8.09 16.32
C LEU A 914 48.12 7.43 17.46
N TRP A 915 48.42 6.12 17.33
CA TRP A 915 49.25 5.41 18.30
C TRP A 915 50.64 6.03 18.43
N TRP A 916 51.29 6.40 17.33
CA TRP A 916 52.65 6.96 17.34
C TRP A 916 52.76 8.23 18.20
N PHE A 917 51.76 9.12 18.10
CA PHE A 917 51.72 10.39 18.82
C PHE A 917 51.18 10.26 20.25
N GLU A 918 50.21 9.38 20.49
CA GLU A 918 49.58 9.20 21.80
C GLU A 918 50.36 8.28 22.75
N ARG A 919 51.14 7.30 22.24
CA ARG A 919 51.80 6.25 23.05
C ARG A 919 52.71 6.74 24.19
N ARG A 920 53.18 8.00 24.14
CA ARG A 920 54.07 8.58 25.17
C ARG A 920 53.33 9.36 26.25
N HIS A 921 52.14 9.88 25.95
CA HIS A 921 51.39 10.79 26.84
C HIS A 921 50.07 10.18 27.34
N ASN A 922 49.61 9.08 26.72
CA ASN A 922 48.30 8.50 26.97
C ASN A 922 48.37 6.96 26.89
N ALA A 923 49.21 6.37 27.74
CA ALA A 923 49.44 4.93 27.76
C ALA A 923 48.22 4.12 28.24
N ASP A 924 47.28 4.77 28.94
CA ASP A 924 46.04 4.16 29.44
C ASP A 924 45.04 3.89 28.31
N SER A 925 44.85 4.86 27.39
CA SER A 925 44.00 4.67 26.20
C SER A 925 44.73 3.94 25.07
N PHE A 926 46.04 4.21 24.90
CA PHE A 926 46.86 3.69 23.81
C PHE A 926 48.16 3.05 24.34
N PRO A 927 48.15 1.75 24.65
CA PRO A 927 49.30 1.06 25.24
C PRO A 927 50.61 1.22 24.46
N ALA A 928 51.74 1.36 25.17
CA ALA A 928 53.06 1.55 24.56
C ALA A 928 53.58 0.33 23.76
N ARG A 929 53.06 -0.88 24.01
CA ARG A 929 53.41 -2.09 23.25
C ARG A 929 52.77 -2.04 21.87
N TYR A 930 53.58 -1.95 20.82
CA TYR A 930 53.16 -1.81 19.42
C TYR A 930 51.93 -2.63 19.00
N PRO A 931 51.90 -3.97 19.11
CA PRO A 931 50.78 -4.75 18.59
C PRO A 931 49.46 -4.47 19.31
N ARG A 932 49.52 -4.18 20.62
CA ARG A 932 48.32 -3.85 21.41
C ARG A 932 47.92 -2.40 21.22
N GLY A 933 48.86 -1.47 21.22
CA GLY A 933 48.58 -0.04 21.08
C GLY A 933 48.06 0.35 19.70
N VAL A 934 48.63 -0.20 18.64
CA VAL A 934 48.13 0.00 17.27
C VAL A 934 46.75 -0.62 17.12
N TRP A 935 46.51 -1.82 17.67
CA TRP A 935 45.18 -2.44 17.64
C TRP A 935 44.12 -1.56 18.30
N GLU A 936 44.41 -1.01 19.49
CA GLU A 936 43.50 -0.11 20.21
C GLU A 936 43.27 1.21 19.44
N ALA A 937 44.29 1.73 18.74
CA ALA A 937 44.17 2.93 17.93
C ALA A 937 43.43 2.70 16.60
N VAL A 938 43.62 1.57 15.94
CA VAL A 938 42.83 1.15 14.77
C VAL A 938 41.38 0.93 15.18
N TRP A 939 41.13 0.29 16.32
CA TRP A 939 39.78 0.13 16.87
C TRP A 939 39.11 1.48 17.14
N TRP A 940 39.85 2.46 17.65
CA TRP A 940 39.36 3.83 17.81
C TRP A 940 38.96 4.45 16.45
N SER A 941 39.80 4.29 15.42
CA SER A 941 39.51 4.77 14.06
C SER A 941 38.27 4.11 13.45
N VAL A 942 38.11 2.78 13.60
CA VAL A 942 36.92 2.01 13.20
C VAL A 942 35.66 2.55 13.88
N SER A 943 35.71 2.66 15.21
CA SER A 943 34.56 3.09 16.02
C SER A 943 34.13 4.52 15.68
N THR A 944 35.09 5.38 15.32
CA THR A 944 34.80 6.77 14.96
C THR A 944 34.03 6.88 13.63
N ILE A 945 34.33 6.06 12.63
CA ILE A 945 33.58 6.06 11.35
C ILE A 945 32.19 5.42 11.52
N ILE A 946 32.09 4.30 12.26
CA ILE A 946 30.84 3.53 12.36
C ILE A 946 29.86 4.15 13.36
N THR A 947 30.34 4.54 14.55
CA THR A 947 29.48 4.97 15.66
C THR A 947 29.66 6.44 16.04
N GLY A 948 30.46 7.21 15.30
CA GLY A 948 30.69 8.63 15.55
C GLY A 948 31.57 8.94 16.78
N GLY A 949 32.17 7.92 17.42
CA GLY A 949 33.05 8.08 18.58
C GLY A 949 33.37 6.77 19.30
N CYS A 950 34.37 6.79 20.20
CA CYS A 950 34.84 5.65 20.98
C CYS A 950 34.82 5.98 22.48
N GLU A 951 33.99 5.30 23.28
CA GLU A 951 33.70 5.69 24.68
C GLU A 951 34.82 5.41 25.68
N ASN A 952 35.66 4.42 25.41
CA ASN A 952 36.67 3.95 26.37
C ASN A 952 38.06 4.52 26.09
N LYS A 953 38.20 5.47 25.16
CA LYS A 953 39.50 5.97 24.69
C LYS A 953 39.42 7.46 24.42
N GLU A 954 40.28 8.20 25.10
CA GLU A 954 40.40 9.64 24.90
C GLU A 954 41.67 9.97 24.11
N ILE A 955 41.67 11.10 23.40
CA ILE A 955 42.84 11.61 22.69
C ILE A 955 43.33 12.86 23.43
N SER A 956 44.52 12.77 24.02
CA SER A 956 45.01 13.81 24.92
C SER A 956 45.95 14.80 24.23
N THR A 957 46.69 14.40 23.18
CA THR A 957 47.66 15.27 22.51
C THR A 957 47.01 16.18 21.46
N VAL A 958 47.55 17.40 21.30
CA VAL A 958 47.09 18.35 20.26
C VAL A 958 47.24 17.76 18.85
N THR A 959 48.37 17.09 18.60
CA THR A 959 48.64 16.43 17.31
C THR A 959 47.71 15.25 17.06
N GLY A 960 47.44 14.44 18.08
CA GLY A 960 46.46 13.35 18.01
C GLY A 960 45.05 13.87 17.70
N ARG A 961 44.67 15.02 18.28
CA ARG A 961 43.37 15.67 17.98
C ARG A 961 43.28 16.17 16.54
N LEU A 962 44.37 16.72 15.98
CA LEU A 962 44.41 17.10 14.57
C LEU A 962 44.24 15.90 13.64
N ILE A 963 44.91 14.78 13.95
CA ILE A 963 44.77 13.52 13.21
C ILE A 963 43.34 12.99 13.31
N ALA A 964 42.74 13.05 14.50
CA ALA A 964 41.36 12.64 14.75
C ALA A 964 40.34 13.47 13.95
N VAL A 965 40.50 14.80 13.91
CA VAL A 965 39.62 15.68 13.13
C VAL A 965 39.76 15.39 11.64
N ALA A 966 40.98 15.23 11.13
CA ALA A 966 41.22 14.86 9.74
C ALA A 966 40.59 13.50 9.39
N TRP A 967 40.66 12.54 10.31
CA TRP A 967 40.02 11.23 10.17
C TRP A 967 38.50 11.31 10.20
N MET A 968 37.91 12.12 11.07
CA MET A 968 36.45 12.29 11.14
C MET A 968 35.90 12.90 9.85
N ILE A 969 36.54 13.95 9.34
CA ILE A 969 36.14 14.60 8.08
C ILE A 969 36.39 13.65 6.90
N GLY A 970 37.58 13.06 6.82
CA GLY A 970 37.97 12.14 5.75
C GLY A 970 37.10 10.88 5.73
N GLY A 971 36.73 10.35 6.90
CA GLY A 971 35.86 9.20 7.06
C GLY A 971 34.44 9.44 6.54
N ILE A 972 33.86 10.63 6.80
CA ILE A 972 32.55 11.02 6.24
C ILE A 972 32.61 11.03 4.71
N VAL A 973 33.66 11.64 4.14
CA VAL A 973 33.85 11.68 2.68
C VAL A 973 34.04 10.29 2.10
N LEU A 974 34.84 9.44 2.75
CA LEU A 974 35.08 8.06 2.33
C LEU A 974 33.80 7.21 2.29
N VAL A 975 32.97 7.32 3.32
CA VAL A 975 31.66 6.64 3.37
C VAL A 975 30.73 7.20 2.29
N ALA A 976 30.69 8.52 2.09
CA ALA A 976 29.86 9.13 1.04
C ALA A 976 30.28 8.69 -0.38
N LEU A 977 31.58 8.61 -0.65
CA LEU A 977 32.11 8.13 -1.93
C LEU A 977 31.82 6.65 -2.16
N LEU A 978 31.96 5.82 -1.12
CA LEU A 978 31.60 4.40 -1.18
C LEU A 978 30.11 4.22 -1.52
N THR A 979 29.23 4.93 -0.81
CA THR A 979 27.78 4.89 -1.05
C THR A 979 27.43 5.39 -2.45
N SER A 980 28.03 6.49 -2.89
CA SER A 980 27.81 7.05 -4.24
C SER A 980 28.18 6.04 -5.34
N THR A 981 29.31 5.35 -5.19
CA THR A 981 29.80 4.37 -6.17
C THR A 981 28.94 3.11 -6.19
N LEU A 982 28.52 2.63 -5.00
CA LEU A 982 27.58 1.52 -4.87
C LEU A 982 26.23 1.85 -5.53
N THR A 983 25.69 3.04 -5.28
CA THR A 983 24.45 3.49 -5.93
C THR A 983 24.64 3.58 -7.44
N ALA A 984 25.72 4.19 -7.93
CA ALA A 984 25.97 4.34 -9.36
C ALA A 984 26.08 2.99 -10.09
N THR A 985 26.77 2.01 -9.50
CA THR A 985 26.89 0.65 -10.07
C THR A 985 25.55 -0.08 -10.09
N MET A 986 24.73 0.05 -9.05
CA MET A 986 23.37 -0.52 -9.02
C MET A 986 22.41 0.15 -10.00
N THR A 987 22.55 1.47 -10.24
CA THR A 987 21.71 2.20 -11.21
C THR A 987 22.06 1.83 -12.65
N VAL A 988 23.34 1.62 -12.99
CA VAL A 988 23.77 1.29 -14.36
C VAL A 988 23.26 -0.08 -14.82
N GLU A 989 23.19 -1.08 -13.91
CA GLU A 989 22.58 -2.39 -14.20
C GLU A 989 21.05 -2.31 -14.35
N GLN A 990 20.37 -1.39 -13.67
CA GLN A 990 18.91 -1.21 -13.84
C GLN A 990 18.54 -0.47 -15.14
N VAL A 991 19.46 0.30 -15.72
CA VAL A 991 19.23 1.15 -16.89
C VAL A 991 19.58 0.47 -18.22
N THR A 992 20.37 -0.61 -18.21
CA THR A 992 20.81 -1.27 -19.44
C THR A 992 20.35 -2.73 -19.50
N GLY A 993 19.30 -3.00 -20.29
CA GLY A 993 19.16 -4.32 -20.94
C GLY A 993 17.86 -5.11 -20.73
N THR A 994 16.77 -4.54 -20.23
CA THR A 994 15.50 -5.29 -20.15
C THR A 994 14.34 -4.48 -20.70
N ILE A 995 13.70 -4.98 -21.76
CA ILE A 995 12.43 -4.43 -22.29
C ILE A 995 11.35 -4.74 -21.24
N ARG A 996 10.75 -3.70 -20.65
CA ARG A 996 9.69 -3.80 -19.65
C ARG A 996 8.36 -3.20 -20.12
N GLY A 997 8.38 -2.46 -21.23
CA GLY A 997 7.18 -1.89 -21.84
C GLY A 997 7.47 -1.22 -23.18
N PRO A 998 6.47 -0.55 -23.79
CA PRO A 998 6.54 -0.04 -25.16
C PRO A 998 7.67 0.98 -25.38
N ARG A 999 7.95 1.83 -24.38
CA ARG A 999 9.02 2.85 -24.45
C ARG A 999 10.43 2.25 -24.55
N ASP A 1000 10.61 1.00 -24.15
CA ASP A 1000 11.90 0.31 -24.21
C ASP A 1000 12.15 -0.37 -25.57
N LEU A 1001 11.18 -0.31 -26.50
CA LEU A 1001 11.30 -0.83 -27.86
C LEU A 1001 12.20 0.05 -28.75
N ALA A 1002 12.47 1.28 -28.34
CA ALA A 1002 13.26 2.24 -29.11
C ALA A 1002 14.65 1.67 -29.48
N GLY A 1003 14.91 1.55 -30.79
CA GLY A 1003 16.16 1.02 -31.35
C GLY A 1003 16.34 -0.50 -31.28
N ARG A 1004 15.32 -1.27 -30.88
CA ARG A 1004 15.34 -2.74 -30.79
C ARG A 1004 14.74 -3.41 -32.02
N PHE A 1005 15.21 -4.61 -32.36
CA PHE A 1005 14.59 -5.41 -33.42
C PHE A 1005 13.39 -6.15 -32.85
N VAL A 1006 12.20 -5.88 -33.37
CA VAL A 1006 10.95 -6.42 -32.82
C VAL A 1006 10.27 -7.29 -33.88
N ALA A 1007 9.90 -8.50 -33.52
CA ALA A 1007 9.19 -9.43 -34.39
C ALA A 1007 7.68 -9.08 -34.39
N CYS A 1008 7.10 -8.95 -35.59
CA CYS A 1008 5.69 -8.58 -35.81
C CYS A 1008 5.05 -9.54 -36.83
N GLN A 1009 3.75 -9.81 -36.69
CA GLN A 1009 3.00 -10.65 -37.64
C GLN A 1009 2.51 -9.87 -38.87
N GLU A 1010 2.48 -10.50 -40.03
CA GLU A 1010 2.00 -9.96 -41.31
C GLU A 1010 0.50 -9.59 -41.27
N GLY A 1011 0.14 -8.40 -41.78
CA GLY A 1011 -1.26 -7.95 -41.86
C GLY A 1011 -1.85 -7.25 -40.63
N ALA A 1012 -1.05 -6.89 -39.61
CA ALA A 1012 -1.54 -6.38 -38.33
C ALA A 1012 -1.05 -4.96 -37.95
N VAL A 1013 -1.85 -4.31 -37.09
CA VAL A 1013 -1.63 -3.01 -36.40
C VAL A 1013 -0.27 -2.95 -35.64
N THR A 1014 0.34 -4.11 -35.39
CA THR A 1014 1.57 -4.31 -34.62
C THR A 1014 2.82 -3.64 -35.21
N SER A 1015 2.98 -3.65 -36.53
CA SER A 1015 4.21 -3.14 -37.17
C SER A 1015 4.29 -1.61 -37.20
N GLU A 1016 3.13 -0.94 -37.20
CA GLU A 1016 3.00 0.52 -37.13
C GLU A 1016 3.21 1.01 -35.69
N ALA A 1017 2.53 0.37 -34.72
CA ALA A 1017 2.74 0.61 -33.29
C ALA A 1017 4.21 0.48 -32.89
N VAL A 1018 4.90 -0.59 -33.32
CA VAL A 1018 6.33 -0.77 -33.03
C VAL A 1018 7.18 0.39 -33.57
N ARG A 1019 6.85 0.95 -34.74
CA ARG A 1019 7.59 2.11 -35.29
C ARG A 1019 7.29 3.38 -34.52
N GLU A 1020 6.05 3.57 -34.05
CA GLU A 1020 5.65 4.70 -33.22
C GLU A 1020 6.45 4.78 -31.92
N TYR A 1021 6.70 3.63 -31.28
CA TYR A 1021 7.58 3.54 -30.11
C TYR A 1021 9.08 3.48 -30.44
N GLY A 1022 9.47 3.72 -31.70
CA GLY A 1022 10.86 3.81 -32.16
C GLY A 1022 11.58 2.46 -32.35
N GLY A 1023 10.86 1.34 -32.35
CA GLY A 1023 11.39 0.01 -32.63
C GLY A 1023 11.55 -0.29 -34.13
N ILE A 1024 12.32 -1.32 -34.44
CA ILE A 1024 12.63 -1.77 -35.80
C ILE A 1024 11.85 -3.06 -36.08
N PRO A 1025 10.67 -3.00 -36.73
CA PRO A 1025 9.83 -4.18 -36.93
C PRO A 1025 10.43 -5.13 -37.98
N ARG A 1026 10.34 -6.43 -37.73
CA ARG A 1026 10.58 -7.51 -38.69
C ARG A 1026 9.31 -8.33 -38.83
N ILE A 1027 8.83 -8.46 -40.07
CA ILE A 1027 7.54 -9.06 -40.37
C ILE A 1027 7.70 -10.56 -40.60
N TYR A 1028 6.85 -11.36 -39.95
CA TYR A 1028 6.77 -12.81 -40.08
C TYR A 1028 5.35 -13.22 -40.48
N ALA A 1029 5.23 -14.28 -41.28
CA ALA A 1029 3.94 -14.73 -41.82
C ALA A 1029 3.02 -15.33 -40.74
N ASP A 1030 3.59 -15.95 -39.71
CA ASP A 1030 2.86 -16.55 -38.60
C ASP A 1030 3.55 -16.28 -37.25
N LEU A 1031 2.80 -16.56 -36.19
CA LEU A 1031 3.20 -16.32 -34.81
C LEU A 1031 4.33 -17.25 -34.34
N ASP A 1032 4.39 -18.47 -34.88
CA ASP A 1032 5.40 -19.46 -34.51
C ASP A 1032 6.79 -19.00 -34.99
N HIS A 1033 6.92 -18.55 -36.25
CA HIS A 1033 8.16 -17.97 -36.77
C HIS A 1033 8.56 -16.67 -36.06
N MET A 1034 7.58 -15.90 -35.57
CA MET A 1034 7.82 -14.68 -34.79
C MET A 1034 8.46 -15.00 -33.43
N LEU A 1035 7.96 -16.01 -32.73
CA LEU A 1035 8.51 -16.47 -31.45
C LEU A 1035 9.87 -17.15 -31.64
N ASP A 1036 10.04 -17.97 -32.69
CA ASP A 1036 11.33 -18.57 -33.04
C ASP A 1036 12.41 -17.52 -33.30
N ALA A 1037 12.05 -16.39 -33.92
CA ALA A 1037 12.98 -15.28 -34.16
C ALA A 1037 13.48 -14.65 -32.85
N VAL A 1038 12.62 -14.58 -31.83
CA VAL A 1038 12.95 -14.09 -30.49
C VAL A 1038 13.75 -15.11 -29.70
N HIS A 1039 13.40 -16.40 -29.80
CA HIS A 1039 14.16 -17.51 -29.20
C HIS A 1039 15.60 -17.56 -29.74
N ASN A 1040 15.78 -17.40 -31.04
CA ASN A 1040 17.08 -17.45 -31.71
C ASN A 1040 17.87 -16.13 -31.62
N GLU A 1041 17.45 -15.18 -30.77
CA GLU A 1041 18.07 -13.87 -30.54
C GLU A 1041 18.21 -13.02 -31.83
N THR A 1042 17.42 -13.30 -32.87
CA THR A 1042 17.41 -12.51 -34.10
C THR A 1042 16.55 -11.25 -33.98
N CYS A 1043 15.61 -11.26 -33.04
CA CYS A 1043 14.77 -10.16 -32.57
C CYS A 1043 14.85 -10.09 -31.03
N ASP A 1044 14.85 -8.89 -30.47
CA ASP A 1044 14.92 -8.64 -29.04
C ASP A 1044 13.57 -8.88 -28.32
N ALA A 1045 12.45 -8.71 -29.05
CA ALA A 1045 11.09 -8.88 -28.54
C ALA A 1045 10.11 -9.27 -29.65
N ALA A 1046 8.96 -9.81 -29.27
CA ALA A 1046 7.81 -10.07 -30.14
C ALA A 1046 6.65 -9.17 -29.70
N VAL A 1047 5.95 -8.54 -30.66
CA VAL A 1047 4.76 -7.74 -30.39
C VAL A 1047 3.59 -8.27 -31.22
N SER A 1048 2.54 -8.68 -30.52
CA SER A 1048 1.29 -9.14 -31.13
C SER A 1048 0.08 -8.72 -30.29
N GLU A 1049 -1.11 -9.01 -30.78
CA GLU A 1049 -2.35 -8.85 -30.04
C GLU A 1049 -2.32 -9.73 -28.77
N ALA A 1050 -2.74 -9.15 -27.64
CA ALA A 1050 -2.56 -9.73 -26.32
C ALA A 1050 -3.10 -11.17 -26.19
N HIS A 1051 -4.34 -11.43 -26.61
CA HIS A 1051 -4.97 -12.76 -26.47
C HIS A 1051 -4.32 -13.81 -27.37
N THR A 1052 -3.95 -13.42 -28.57
CA THR A 1052 -3.22 -14.25 -29.54
C THR A 1052 -1.82 -14.60 -29.01
N LEU A 1053 -1.11 -13.63 -28.45
CA LEU A 1053 0.21 -13.82 -27.85
C LEU A 1053 0.15 -14.69 -26.58
N MET A 1054 -0.86 -14.47 -25.73
CA MET A 1054 -1.13 -15.29 -24.54
C MET A 1054 -1.45 -16.74 -24.90
N HIS A 1055 -2.29 -16.97 -25.91
CA HIS A 1055 -2.62 -18.32 -26.38
C HIS A 1055 -1.39 -19.06 -26.93
N ALA A 1056 -0.52 -18.37 -27.67
CA ALA A 1056 0.71 -18.98 -28.18
C ALA A 1056 1.71 -19.31 -27.08
N ILE A 1057 1.87 -18.44 -26.08
CA ILE A 1057 2.78 -18.68 -24.95
C ILE A 1057 2.27 -19.82 -24.06
N SER A 1058 0.95 -19.94 -23.87
CA SER A 1058 0.35 -21.04 -23.08
C SER A 1058 0.39 -22.40 -23.78
N THR A 1059 0.49 -22.42 -25.11
CA THR A 1059 0.59 -23.66 -25.91
C THR A 1059 2.04 -24.04 -26.29
N ALA A 1060 2.99 -23.11 -26.16
CA ALA A 1060 4.42 -23.36 -26.30
C ALA A 1060 4.97 -24.20 -25.12
N GLU A 1061 6.14 -24.84 -25.29
CA GLU A 1061 6.78 -25.59 -24.19
C GLU A 1061 7.00 -24.68 -22.97
N GLU A 1062 6.63 -25.16 -21.77
CA GLU A 1062 6.64 -24.38 -20.54
C GLU A 1062 8.00 -23.68 -20.28
N GLY A 1063 8.00 -22.35 -20.34
CA GLY A 1063 9.03 -21.52 -19.70
C GLY A 1063 10.02 -20.78 -20.62
N GLU A 1064 9.83 -20.74 -21.93
CA GLU A 1064 10.76 -20.04 -22.84
C GLU A 1064 10.56 -18.52 -22.93
N PHE A 1065 9.31 -18.06 -22.87
CA PHE A 1065 8.97 -16.65 -23.05
C PHE A 1065 8.22 -16.09 -21.83
N ARG A 1066 8.31 -14.77 -21.64
CA ARG A 1066 7.50 -14.05 -20.67
C ARG A 1066 6.92 -12.79 -21.30
N ILE A 1067 5.72 -12.44 -20.89
CA ILE A 1067 5.06 -11.21 -21.29
C ILE A 1067 5.58 -10.06 -20.41
N VAL A 1068 5.79 -8.88 -21.00
CA VAL A 1068 6.29 -7.68 -20.32
C VAL A 1068 5.48 -6.45 -20.71
N GLY A 1069 5.22 -5.60 -19.71
CA GLY A 1069 4.40 -4.42 -19.86
C GLY A 1069 2.90 -4.72 -19.82
N GLY A 1070 2.11 -3.69 -19.55
CA GLY A 1070 0.66 -3.74 -19.74
C GLY A 1070 0.29 -3.72 -21.22
N VAL A 1071 -0.97 -4.03 -21.52
CA VAL A 1071 -1.54 -3.87 -22.86
C VAL A 1071 -1.43 -2.40 -23.28
N PHE A 1072 -0.96 -2.16 -24.49
CA PHE A 1072 -0.82 -0.82 -25.09
C PHE A 1072 -1.50 -0.78 -26.45
N ASP A 1073 -1.82 0.42 -26.94
CA ASP A 1073 -2.61 0.64 -28.16
C ASP A 1073 -3.89 -0.21 -28.16
N SER A 1074 -4.75 0.04 -27.17
CA SER A 1074 -5.98 -0.73 -26.94
C SER A 1074 -7.00 -0.54 -28.07
N PHE A 1075 -7.64 -1.63 -28.48
CA PHE A 1075 -8.72 -1.65 -29.45
C PHE A 1075 -9.83 -2.62 -29.03
N ASP A 1076 -11.04 -2.29 -29.44
CA ASP A 1076 -12.25 -3.05 -29.14
C ASP A 1076 -12.58 -4.03 -30.26
N PHE A 1077 -13.02 -5.22 -29.91
CA PHE A 1077 -13.51 -6.22 -30.85
C PHE A 1077 -15.03 -6.28 -30.82
N GLY A 1078 -15.66 -6.23 -32.00
CA GLY A 1078 -17.11 -6.31 -32.17
C GLY A 1078 -17.53 -7.26 -33.29
N LEU A 1079 -18.80 -7.66 -33.31
CA LEU A 1079 -19.37 -8.40 -34.43
C LEU A 1079 -19.73 -7.41 -35.54
N ALA A 1080 -19.35 -7.72 -36.78
CA ALA A 1080 -19.66 -6.88 -37.92
C ALA A 1080 -20.98 -7.31 -38.58
N LEU A 1081 -21.79 -6.32 -38.95
CA LEU A 1081 -23.12 -6.47 -39.53
C LEU A 1081 -23.22 -5.64 -40.82
N PRO A 1082 -24.07 -6.04 -41.78
CA PRO A 1082 -24.43 -5.15 -42.88
C PRO A 1082 -25.00 -3.83 -42.34
N ALA A 1083 -24.72 -2.72 -43.03
CA ALA A 1083 -25.20 -1.40 -42.62
C ALA A 1083 -26.72 -1.38 -42.43
N ASN A 1084 -27.20 -0.81 -41.31
CA ASN A 1084 -28.61 -0.79 -40.89
C ASN A 1084 -29.24 -2.17 -40.63
N SER A 1085 -28.45 -3.15 -40.19
CA SER A 1085 -28.98 -4.48 -39.88
C SER A 1085 -30.02 -4.45 -38.75
N PRO A 1086 -31.20 -5.09 -38.91
CA PRO A 1086 -32.20 -5.20 -37.85
C PRO A 1086 -31.74 -6.10 -36.68
N LEU A 1087 -30.63 -6.83 -36.84
CA LEU A 1087 -30.04 -7.67 -35.80
C LEU A 1087 -29.16 -6.89 -34.82
N ARG A 1088 -28.79 -5.64 -35.13
CA ARG A 1088 -27.85 -4.85 -34.32
C ARG A 1088 -28.34 -4.59 -32.90
N GLU A 1089 -29.57 -4.10 -32.74
CA GLU A 1089 -30.14 -3.78 -31.43
C GLU A 1089 -30.41 -5.03 -30.56
N PRO A 1090 -30.99 -6.12 -31.10
CA PRO A 1090 -31.12 -7.37 -30.35
C PRO A 1090 -29.77 -7.96 -29.92
N LEU A 1091 -28.74 -7.92 -30.79
CA LEU A 1091 -27.39 -8.41 -30.46
C LEU A 1091 -26.74 -7.53 -29.38
N ASN A 1092 -26.84 -6.20 -29.48
CA ASN A 1092 -26.33 -5.28 -28.47
C ASN A 1092 -26.95 -5.53 -27.09
N THR A 1093 -28.26 -5.72 -27.04
CA THR A 1093 -28.98 -6.04 -25.80
C THR A 1093 -28.50 -7.37 -25.21
N ALA A 1094 -28.33 -8.40 -26.04
CA ALA A 1094 -27.84 -9.71 -25.60
C ALA A 1094 -26.38 -9.65 -25.11
N ILE A 1095 -25.52 -8.88 -25.77
CA ILE A 1095 -24.12 -8.67 -25.37
C ILE A 1095 -24.05 -7.98 -23.99
N LEU A 1096 -24.88 -6.96 -23.75
CA LEU A 1096 -24.95 -6.29 -22.45
C LEU A 1096 -25.41 -7.24 -21.33
N GLN A 1097 -26.43 -8.05 -21.58
CA GLN A 1097 -26.88 -9.07 -20.61
C GLN A 1097 -25.80 -10.13 -20.33
N MET A 1098 -25.04 -10.53 -21.34
CA MET A 1098 -23.92 -11.46 -21.17
C MET A 1098 -22.77 -10.83 -20.40
N ARG A 1099 -22.54 -9.52 -20.56
CA ARG A 1099 -21.55 -8.75 -19.81
C ARG A 1099 -21.94 -8.59 -18.34
N GLU A 1100 -23.18 -8.20 -18.06
CA GLU A 1100 -23.70 -8.05 -16.69
C GLU A 1100 -23.70 -9.39 -15.92
N ALA A 1101 -23.91 -10.50 -16.62
CA ALA A 1101 -23.85 -11.85 -16.05
C ALA A 1101 -22.41 -12.42 -15.94
N GLY A 1102 -21.38 -11.70 -16.38
CA GLY A 1102 -19.98 -12.18 -16.39
C GLY A 1102 -19.68 -13.30 -17.41
N LEU A 1103 -20.62 -13.63 -18.29
CA LEU A 1103 -20.52 -14.77 -19.22
C LEU A 1103 -19.52 -14.52 -20.35
N LEU A 1104 -19.29 -13.25 -20.72
CA LEU A 1104 -18.27 -12.88 -21.70
C LEU A 1104 -16.86 -13.19 -21.19
N ASP A 1105 -16.60 -12.94 -19.91
CA ASP A 1105 -15.31 -13.27 -19.27
C ASP A 1105 -15.16 -14.78 -19.10
N GLU A 1106 -16.22 -15.51 -18.72
CA GLU A 1106 -16.17 -16.98 -18.63
C GLU A 1106 -15.80 -17.65 -19.97
N ILE A 1107 -16.39 -17.20 -21.07
CA ILE A 1107 -16.09 -17.73 -22.42
C ILE A 1107 -14.65 -17.37 -22.81
N LYS A 1108 -14.16 -16.18 -22.45
CA LYS A 1108 -12.78 -15.73 -22.70
C LYS A 1108 -11.78 -16.59 -21.92
N ASP A 1109 -11.98 -16.76 -20.62
CA ASP A 1109 -11.06 -17.49 -19.73
C ASP A 1109 -10.93 -18.96 -20.12
N ARG A 1110 -12.01 -19.56 -20.61
CA ARG A 1110 -12.02 -20.95 -21.12
C ARG A 1110 -11.05 -21.19 -22.28
N TRP A 1111 -10.85 -20.17 -23.13
CA TRP A 1111 -10.04 -20.29 -24.35
C TRP A 1111 -8.63 -19.68 -24.20
N PHE A 1112 -8.45 -18.69 -23.32
CA PHE A 1112 -7.20 -17.94 -23.19
C PHE A 1112 -6.50 -18.08 -21.82
N GLY A 1113 -7.14 -18.69 -20.80
CA GLY A 1113 -6.57 -18.87 -19.46
C GLY A 1113 -6.72 -17.64 -18.55
N ASP A 1114 -6.49 -17.84 -17.24
CA ASP A 1114 -6.63 -16.83 -16.17
C ASP A 1114 -5.25 -16.19 -15.89
N HIS A 1115 -5.01 -14.98 -16.42
CA HIS A 1115 -3.70 -14.34 -16.43
C HIS A 1115 -3.79 -12.83 -16.13
N ASP A 1116 -4.09 -12.51 -14.87
CA ASP A 1116 -3.86 -11.19 -14.25
C ASP A 1116 -2.50 -11.09 -13.54
#